data_AF-A0A1K1QVB9-F1
#
_entry.id   AF-A0A1K1QVB9-F1
#
_cell.length_a   1.000
_cell.length_b   1.000
_cell.length_c   1.000
_cell.angle_alpha   90.00
_cell.angle_beta   90.00
_cell.angle_gamma   90.00
#
_symmetry.space_group_name_H-M   'P 1'
#
loop_
_entity.id
_entity.type
_entity.pdbx_description
1 polymer ?
#
loop_
_entity_poly.entity_id
_entity_poly.type
_entity_poly.pdbx_seq_one_letter_code
_entity_poly.pdbx_strand_id
1 'polypeptide(L)'
;MLGPFEVRTDDGGLADVPGARLRGLLIALALEPGHVVPKASLIDWIWGEQPPTDATNALQRLVSRLRKVLPDGSVDGVPTGYRLAVDPDSVDAVRFERLVAQAGEDPRRLREALALWRGPAMQHVGLQDSEAFEAAVTRLEGLRLAALEDRFDAEIDFGPGAVTELTDLVAAHPVRERLVGALMRALVATGRDSEALRVYERTRETLADELGVDPSPELAALHVALLRGELGRRAETRKTNLRAELTSYVGKDADVSAVRELVAGHRLTTLVGPGGSGKTRLATETARTLVGDRPDGAWLVELAPTEGDVAQATLAALKLRDALLGDAPDAEPIDRVVAALRERDMVLVLDNCEHVIESAAAFAHRVLGECRRLRILATSREPLGITGEALWPVAPLLLPAEDADPAKIESAPAVQLLRERAGAVRTDLGDDAATSATLARVCRALDGMPLAIELAAARLRTMSLDQLANRLDDRFRLLTGGSRTALPRHRTLRAVIDWSWELLTDAEREVLRRLSVFSGGATLEAAERVCADDTVEELLTALTEKSLLVAENERYRMLGTIKEYAEQRLAEAGETDPARRAHLMYFTELAETAEPHLRRAQQLEWLAKLEAEHDNIAAAMRGALAAGDAPGAMRLAAAAGWYWWLGGHKTEGNELLLAATTVPGDVAEDVRATVYAFVTGFLTAGRGNDQFQAAEWIHEVHEISARIEHRHPAVELVAALERMVRTPDAFVLAWEPLLASDDPWVRALARLQLGKMRIQLGQGGAEADEHLEAALTEFRALGERWGLSLALCELADRIAMRGESGAASAHYEHAVAVVTEVGAIEDVVRMRARQAQLHWLAGDEQASAAALAEAQRYAERVAWPEALTELALAKAEIARWRGDAGEARRQLDVATAMLGPAAERANIRATTEDLLGYLAEDPGESREHRVAAVEAASEAGHAPTIAQVLVGVADLALRTGQDEQAARLLAASANVRGLADLSDPDTTRIEQAARSRLGDRRFTEAAQDGARTSWRELVEVTLAS
;
A
#
# COMPACT_ATOMS: atom_id res chain seq x y z
N MET A 1 -61.58 -33.44 -7.63
CA MET A 1 -62.37 -33.88 -6.46
C MET A 1 -62.27 -32.91 -5.28
N LEU A 2 -61.25 -32.05 -5.20
CA LEU A 2 -61.14 -31.01 -4.17
C LEU A 2 -61.78 -29.70 -4.66
N GLY A 3 -63.11 -29.68 -4.77
CA GLY A 3 -63.90 -28.63 -5.41
C GLY A 3 -64.96 -29.20 -6.35
N PRO A 4 -65.42 -28.45 -7.38
CA PRO A 4 -66.31 -28.97 -8.42
C PRO A 4 -65.78 -30.27 -9.03
N PHE A 5 -66.64 -31.29 -9.11
CA PHE A 5 -66.24 -32.57 -9.71
C PHE A 5 -65.96 -32.41 -11.21
N GLU A 6 -64.70 -32.58 -11.58
CA GLU A 6 -64.21 -32.49 -12.95
C GLU A 6 -63.29 -33.68 -13.25
N VAL A 7 -63.40 -34.22 -14.47
CA VAL A 7 -62.49 -35.23 -15.03
C VAL A 7 -61.86 -34.62 -16.27
N ARG A 8 -60.52 -34.63 -16.35
CA ARG A 8 -59.78 -34.10 -17.49
C ARG A 8 -59.08 -35.24 -18.21
N THR A 9 -59.17 -35.25 -19.53
CA THR A 9 -58.44 -36.17 -20.41
C THR A 9 -57.03 -35.64 -20.68
N ASP A 10 -56.14 -36.50 -21.19
CA ASP A 10 -54.71 -36.16 -21.42
C ASP A 10 -54.49 -34.99 -22.42
N ASP A 11 -55.49 -34.71 -23.26
CA ASP A 11 -55.53 -33.57 -24.19
C ASP A 11 -56.06 -32.26 -23.55
N GLY A 12 -56.36 -32.28 -22.24
CA GLY A 12 -56.87 -31.15 -21.48
C GLY A 12 -58.38 -30.92 -21.59
N GLY A 13 -59.11 -31.78 -22.32
CA GLY A 13 -60.57 -31.73 -22.43
C GLY A 13 -61.28 -32.14 -21.14
N LEU A 14 -62.47 -31.58 -20.88
CA LEU A 14 -63.33 -32.03 -19.77
C LEU A 14 -64.22 -33.19 -20.23
N ALA A 15 -64.10 -34.35 -19.57
CA ALA A 15 -64.99 -35.48 -19.79
C ALA A 15 -66.28 -35.30 -18.97
N ASP A 16 -67.42 -35.20 -19.65
CA ASP A 16 -68.73 -35.12 -18.99
C ASP A 16 -69.14 -36.50 -18.45
N VAL A 17 -69.22 -36.63 -17.13
CA VAL A 17 -69.65 -37.85 -16.44
C VAL A 17 -71.10 -37.67 -15.96
N PRO A 18 -72.10 -38.13 -16.76
CA PRO A 18 -73.49 -37.85 -16.48
C PRO A 18 -74.03 -38.69 -15.31
N GLY A 19 -74.58 -37.99 -14.31
CA GLY A 19 -75.38 -38.56 -13.24
C GLY A 19 -74.60 -38.88 -11.96
N ALA A 20 -75.25 -38.64 -10.81
CA ALA A 20 -74.65 -38.76 -9.48
C ALA A 20 -73.99 -40.11 -9.22
N ARG A 21 -74.70 -41.22 -9.49
CA ARG A 21 -74.19 -42.58 -9.25
C ARG A 21 -72.95 -42.94 -10.09
N LEU A 22 -72.83 -42.37 -11.29
CA LEU A 22 -71.66 -42.61 -12.15
C LEU A 22 -70.45 -41.82 -11.64
N ARG A 23 -70.66 -40.57 -11.18
CA ARG A 23 -69.64 -39.77 -10.50
C ARG A 23 -69.20 -40.41 -9.19
N GLY A 24 -70.14 -40.92 -8.39
CA GLY A 24 -69.86 -41.65 -7.16
C GLY A 24 -69.02 -42.91 -7.37
N LEU A 25 -69.35 -43.72 -8.40
CA LEU A 25 -68.53 -44.87 -8.77
C LEU A 25 -67.09 -44.46 -9.13
N LEU A 26 -66.93 -43.39 -9.92
CA LEU A 26 -65.61 -42.92 -10.31
C LEU A 26 -64.82 -42.38 -9.12
N ILE A 27 -65.46 -41.64 -8.21
CA ILE A 27 -64.86 -41.14 -6.96
C ILE A 27 -64.35 -42.29 -6.09
N ALA A 28 -65.19 -43.32 -5.87
CA ALA A 28 -64.84 -44.47 -5.04
C ALA A 28 -63.61 -45.21 -5.60
N LEU A 29 -63.48 -45.28 -6.93
CA LEU A 29 -62.31 -45.86 -7.58
C LEU A 29 -61.09 -44.91 -7.60
N ALA A 30 -61.32 -43.61 -7.69
CA ALA A 30 -60.26 -42.59 -7.78
C ALA A 30 -59.56 -42.33 -6.44
N LEU A 31 -60.23 -42.56 -5.30
CA LEU A 31 -59.59 -42.49 -3.98
C LEU A 31 -58.60 -43.63 -3.73
N GLU A 32 -58.71 -44.72 -4.50
CA GLU A 32 -57.83 -45.89 -4.42
C GLU A 32 -57.20 -46.19 -5.81
N PRO A 33 -56.44 -45.24 -6.39
CA PRO A 33 -55.96 -45.35 -7.76
C PRO A 33 -55.02 -46.55 -7.90
N GLY A 34 -55.19 -47.32 -8.99
CA GLY A 34 -54.44 -48.55 -9.26
C GLY A 34 -54.85 -49.77 -8.42
N HIS A 35 -55.62 -49.61 -7.35
CA HIS A 35 -56.04 -50.68 -6.45
C HIS A 35 -57.42 -51.23 -6.82
N VAL A 36 -57.62 -52.53 -6.60
CA VAL A 36 -58.91 -53.19 -6.86
C VAL A 36 -59.87 -52.90 -5.71
N VAL A 37 -60.90 -52.11 -5.97
CA VAL A 37 -61.98 -51.85 -5.02
C VAL A 37 -63.03 -52.97 -5.12
N PRO A 38 -63.35 -53.68 -4.03
CA PRO A 38 -64.31 -54.77 -4.04
C PRO A 38 -65.71 -54.33 -4.48
N LYS A 39 -66.43 -55.22 -5.17
CA LYS A 39 -67.82 -54.94 -5.63
C LYS A 39 -68.76 -54.52 -4.49
N ALA A 40 -68.60 -55.13 -3.31
CA ALA A 40 -69.41 -54.79 -2.13
C ALA A 40 -69.18 -53.34 -1.68
N SER A 41 -67.93 -52.89 -1.60
CA SER A 41 -67.57 -51.50 -1.26
C SER A 41 -68.09 -50.52 -2.30
N LEU A 42 -67.99 -50.83 -3.59
CA LEU A 42 -68.53 -49.96 -4.64
C LEU A 42 -70.07 -49.88 -4.60
N ILE A 43 -70.74 -50.96 -4.21
CA ILE A 43 -72.21 -50.95 -4.02
C ILE A 43 -72.58 -50.04 -2.86
N ASP A 44 -71.88 -50.17 -1.73
CA ASP A 44 -72.06 -49.35 -0.54
C ASP A 44 -71.84 -47.86 -0.83
N TRP A 45 -70.76 -47.51 -1.54
CA TRP A 45 -70.48 -46.14 -1.95
C TRP A 45 -71.59 -45.49 -2.79
N ILE A 46 -72.25 -46.25 -3.67
CA ILE A 46 -73.20 -45.72 -4.67
C ILE A 46 -74.65 -45.73 -4.17
N TRP A 47 -75.02 -46.74 -3.37
CA TRP A 47 -76.40 -46.99 -2.95
C TRP A 47 -76.59 -47.05 -1.43
N GLY A 48 -75.51 -47.05 -0.64
CA GLY A 48 -75.57 -47.17 0.83
C GLY A 48 -76.42 -48.36 1.27
N GLU A 49 -77.30 -48.11 2.25
CA GLU A 49 -78.21 -49.12 2.80
C GLU A 49 -79.35 -49.56 1.85
N GLN A 50 -79.52 -48.93 0.68
CA GLN A 50 -80.61 -49.21 -0.26
C GLN A 50 -80.13 -49.73 -1.64
N PRO A 51 -79.41 -50.86 -1.72
CA PRO A 51 -78.98 -51.43 -2.99
C PRO A 51 -80.18 -51.99 -3.80
N PRO A 52 -80.16 -51.92 -5.14
CA PRO A 52 -81.17 -52.54 -5.97
C PRO A 52 -81.14 -54.08 -5.85
N THR A 53 -82.26 -54.75 -6.10
CA THR A 53 -82.45 -56.21 -5.93
C THR A 53 -81.38 -57.07 -6.62
N ASP A 54 -80.77 -56.53 -7.69
CA ASP A 54 -79.60 -57.11 -8.36
C ASP A 54 -78.47 -56.07 -8.46
N ALA A 55 -77.86 -55.77 -7.32
CA ALA A 55 -76.82 -54.75 -7.17
C ALA A 55 -75.56 -55.06 -7.99
N THR A 56 -75.21 -56.34 -8.17
CA THR A 56 -74.04 -56.73 -8.97
C THR A 56 -74.25 -56.41 -10.45
N ASN A 57 -75.41 -56.75 -11.02
CA ASN A 57 -75.70 -56.39 -12.41
C ASN A 57 -75.95 -54.87 -12.58
N ALA A 58 -76.47 -54.19 -11.56
CA ALA A 58 -76.55 -52.72 -11.56
C ALA A 58 -75.16 -52.05 -11.59
N LEU A 59 -74.21 -52.54 -10.79
CA LEU A 59 -72.82 -52.08 -10.78
C LEU A 59 -72.14 -52.35 -12.13
N GLN A 60 -72.30 -53.54 -12.70
CA GLN A 60 -71.76 -53.86 -14.04
C GLN A 60 -72.27 -52.90 -15.13
N ARG A 61 -73.56 -52.51 -15.08
CA ARG A 61 -74.13 -51.52 -15.99
C ARG A 61 -73.58 -50.11 -15.77
N LEU A 62 -73.26 -49.72 -14.54
CA LEU A 62 -72.57 -48.45 -14.27
C LEU A 62 -71.13 -48.48 -14.78
N VAL A 63 -70.37 -49.56 -14.54
CA VAL A 63 -69.01 -49.71 -15.06
C VAL A 63 -68.97 -49.71 -16.59
N SER A 64 -69.92 -50.39 -17.24
CA SER A 64 -70.02 -50.37 -18.71
C SER A 64 -70.29 -48.96 -19.25
N ARG A 65 -71.08 -48.14 -18.55
CA ARG A 65 -71.28 -46.74 -18.89
C ARG A 65 -70.04 -45.90 -18.62
N LEU A 66 -69.35 -46.13 -17.50
CA LEU A 66 -68.14 -45.41 -17.13
C LEU A 66 -67.03 -45.60 -18.17
N ARG A 67 -66.84 -46.84 -18.65
CA ARG A 67 -65.89 -47.17 -19.73
C ARG A 67 -66.18 -46.48 -21.06
N LYS A 68 -67.41 -46.05 -21.32
CA LYS A 68 -67.75 -45.31 -22.54
C LYS A 68 -67.43 -43.82 -22.45
N VAL A 69 -67.24 -43.32 -21.24
CA VAL A 69 -67.00 -41.90 -20.95
C VAL A 69 -65.51 -41.62 -20.72
N LEU A 70 -64.77 -42.61 -20.22
CA LEU A 70 -63.32 -42.52 -20.00
C LEU A 70 -62.53 -43.14 -21.17
N PRO A 71 -61.24 -42.79 -21.33
CA PRO A 71 -60.36 -43.44 -22.30
C PRO A 71 -60.33 -44.97 -22.17
N ASP A 72 -60.12 -45.64 -23.30
CA ASP A 72 -60.03 -47.10 -23.32
C ASP A 72 -58.87 -47.59 -22.43
N GLY A 73 -59.17 -48.55 -21.55
CA GLY A 73 -58.21 -49.10 -20.58
C GLY A 73 -58.17 -48.39 -19.22
N SER A 74 -58.91 -47.29 -19.02
CA SER A 74 -58.90 -46.60 -17.71
C SER A 74 -59.58 -47.38 -16.59
N VAL A 75 -60.53 -48.27 -16.87
CA VAL A 75 -61.23 -49.08 -15.85
C VAL A 75 -61.09 -50.57 -16.12
N ASP A 76 -60.27 -51.21 -15.31
CA ASP A 76 -60.05 -52.66 -15.33
C ASP A 76 -61.03 -53.37 -14.42
N GLY A 77 -61.57 -54.50 -14.91
CA GLY A 77 -62.44 -55.37 -14.13
C GLY A 77 -61.73 -56.68 -13.85
N VAL A 78 -61.68 -57.08 -12.59
CA VAL A 78 -61.23 -58.40 -12.13
C VAL A 78 -62.40 -59.11 -11.45
N PRO A 79 -62.34 -60.45 -11.22
CA PRO A 79 -63.48 -61.17 -10.64
C PRO A 79 -63.99 -60.58 -9.31
N THR A 80 -63.08 -60.04 -8.49
CA THR A 80 -63.33 -59.52 -7.14
C THR A 80 -63.78 -58.05 -7.09
N GLY A 81 -63.59 -57.27 -8.16
CA GLY A 81 -63.76 -55.82 -8.08
C GLY A 81 -63.38 -55.07 -9.36
N TYR A 82 -63.28 -53.76 -9.24
CA TYR A 82 -62.87 -52.86 -10.32
C TYR A 82 -61.74 -51.96 -9.83
N ARG A 83 -60.86 -51.53 -10.73
CA ARG A 83 -59.80 -50.55 -10.43
C ARG A 83 -59.78 -49.46 -11.49
N LEU A 84 -59.42 -48.25 -11.08
CA LEU A 84 -59.11 -47.16 -11.99
C LEU A 84 -57.60 -47.15 -12.25
N ALA A 85 -57.19 -47.43 -13.49
CA ALA A 85 -55.80 -47.45 -13.92
C ALA A 85 -55.33 -46.02 -14.26
N VAL A 86 -55.05 -45.23 -13.22
CA VAL A 86 -54.49 -43.87 -13.32
C VAL A 86 -53.33 -43.71 -12.36
N ASP A 87 -52.41 -42.80 -12.68
CA ASP A 87 -51.35 -42.42 -11.74
C ASP A 87 -51.96 -41.75 -10.49
N PRO A 88 -51.55 -42.11 -9.26
CA PRO A 88 -52.07 -41.50 -8.04
C PRO A 88 -52.00 -39.96 -8.01
N ASP A 89 -50.99 -39.35 -8.65
CA ASP A 89 -50.84 -37.89 -8.73
C ASP A 89 -51.80 -37.22 -9.71
N SER A 90 -52.47 -38.01 -10.54
CA SER A 90 -53.54 -37.53 -11.43
C SER A 90 -54.86 -37.32 -10.69
N VAL A 91 -54.97 -37.78 -9.43
CA VAL A 91 -56.13 -37.55 -8.57
C VAL A 91 -55.79 -36.50 -7.52
N ASP A 92 -56.42 -35.33 -7.61
CA ASP A 92 -56.13 -34.18 -6.74
C ASP A 92 -56.26 -34.50 -5.24
N ALA A 93 -57.26 -35.29 -4.83
CA ALA A 93 -57.43 -35.72 -3.44
C ALA A 93 -56.28 -36.61 -2.94
N VAL A 94 -55.83 -37.58 -3.74
CA VAL A 94 -54.74 -38.49 -3.36
C VAL A 94 -53.40 -37.76 -3.36
N ARG A 95 -53.17 -36.90 -4.35
CA ARG A 95 -52.00 -36.01 -4.39
C ARG A 95 -51.95 -35.09 -3.18
N PHE A 96 -53.08 -34.51 -2.78
CA PHE A 96 -53.17 -33.65 -1.59
C PHE A 96 -52.76 -34.41 -0.32
N GLU A 97 -53.33 -35.58 -0.07
CA GLU A 97 -52.98 -36.39 1.12
C GLU A 97 -51.50 -36.77 1.15
N ARG A 98 -50.94 -37.14 0.00
CA ARG A 98 -49.53 -37.48 -0.11
C ARG A 98 -48.63 -36.26 0.13
N LEU A 99 -48.98 -35.10 -0.42
CA LEU A 99 -48.22 -33.86 -0.20
C LEU A 99 -48.27 -33.43 1.27
N VAL A 100 -49.43 -33.54 1.94
CA VAL A 100 -49.54 -33.25 3.38
C VAL A 100 -48.68 -34.21 4.20
N ALA A 101 -48.73 -35.52 3.92
CA ALA A 101 -47.91 -36.51 4.63
C ALA A 101 -46.39 -36.31 4.42
N GLN A 102 -45.98 -35.83 3.24
CA GLN A 102 -44.58 -35.55 2.91
C GLN A 102 -44.09 -34.15 3.30
N ALA A 103 -45.02 -33.24 3.61
CA ALA A 103 -44.65 -31.87 3.95
C ALA A 103 -43.94 -31.81 5.30
N GLY A 104 -44.36 -32.61 6.29
CA GLY A 104 -43.93 -32.39 7.67
C GLY A 104 -44.19 -30.93 8.04
N GLU A 105 -43.15 -30.21 8.45
CA GLU A 105 -43.21 -28.77 8.76
C GLU A 105 -42.79 -27.85 7.58
N ASP A 106 -42.69 -28.33 6.33
CA ASP A 106 -42.31 -27.50 5.17
C ASP A 106 -43.50 -26.66 4.65
N PRO A 107 -43.50 -25.32 4.85
CA PRO A 107 -44.61 -24.46 4.46
C PRO A 107 -44.76 -24.33 2.94
N ARG A 108 -43.71 -24.61 2.15
CA ARG A 108 -43.81 -24.55 0.67
C ARG A 108 -44.64 -25.71 0.14
N ARG A 109 -44.41 -26.91 0.66
CA ARG A 109 -45.17 -28.12 0.29
C ARG A 109 -46.61 -28.05 0.78
N LEU A 110 -46.86 -27.50 1.98
CA LEU A 110 -48.22 -27.26 2.47
C LEU A 110 -48.98 -26.27 1.59
N ARG A 111 -48.34 -25.19 1.11
CA ARG A 111 -48.95 -24.28 0.12
C ARG A 111 -49.28 -24.98 -1.20
N GLU A 112 -48.38 -25.83 -1.71
CA GLU A 112 -48.65 -26.62 -2.92
C GLU A 112 -49.85 -27.55 -2.73
N ALA A 113 -49.93 -28.24 -1.59
CA ALA A 113 -51.03 -29.14 -1.27
C ALA A 113 -52.36 -28.38 -1.20
N LEU A 114 -52.41 -27.26 -0.47
CA LEU A 114 -53.61 -26.45 -0.30
C LEU A 114 -54.07 -25.80 -1.61
N ALA A 115 -53.15 -25.49 -2.52
CA ALA A 115 -53.49 -24.94 -3.84
C ALA A 115 -54.28 -25.90 -4.75
N LEU A 116 -54.32 -27.20 -4.44
CA LEU A 116 -55.15 -28.16 -5.17
C LEU A 116 -56.65 -27.98 -4.91
N TRP A 117 -57.01 -27.31 -3.80
CA TRP A 117 -58.38 -27.07 -3.40
C TRP A 117 -58.99 -25.89 -4.16
N ARG A 118 -60.12 -26.14 -4.84
CA ARG A 118 -60.89 -25.18 -5.65
C ARG A 118 -62.28 -24.86 -5.07
N GLY A 119 -62.63 -25.49 -3.96
CA GLY A 119 -63.94 -25.41 -3.30
C GLY A 119 -64.10 -26.55 -2.29
N PRO A 120 -65.31 -26.74 -1.73
CA PRO A 120 -65.61 -27.88 -0.86
C PRO A 120 -65.31 -29.22 -1.54
N ALA A 121 -64.85 -30.20 -0.77
CA ALA A 121 -64.56 -31.54 -1.29
C ALA A 121 -65.82 -32.14 -1.96
N MET A 122 -65.62 -32.69 -3.16
CA MET A 122 -66.62 -33.41 -3.95
C MET A 122 -67.91 -32.62 -4.23
N GLN A 123 -67.75 -31.31 -4.47
CA GLN A 123 -68.87 -30.42 -4.76
C GLN A 123 -69.64 -30.85 -6.03
N HIS A 124 -70.97 -30.73 -5.98
CA HIS A 124 -71.90 -31.01 -7.09
C HIS A 124 -71.99 -32.48 -7.57
N VAL A 125 -71.50 -33.46 -6.80
CA VAL A 125 -71.65 -34.89 -7.14
C VAL A 125 -73.11 -35.35 -7.03
N GLY A 126 -73.87 -34.86 -6.05
CA GLY A 126 -75.32 -35.08 -5.93
C GLY A 126 -75.71 -36.50 -5.51
N LEU A 127 -74.83 -37.22 -4.80
CA LEU A 127 -75.13 -38.51 -4.20
C LEU A 127 -75.75 -38.26 -2.83
N GLN A 128 -76.97 -38.74 -2.61
CA GLN A 128 -77.69 -38.63 -1.34
C GLN A 128 -77.68 -40.00 -0.65
N ASP A 129 -77.64 -40.00 0.68
CA ASP A 129 -77.76 -41.20 1.54
C ASP A 129 -76.60 -42.22 1.45
N SER A 130 -75.37 -41.76 1.25
CA SER A 130 -74.15 -42.60 1.32
C SER A 130 -73.23 -42.15 2.45
N GLU A 131 -73.21 -42.92 3.55
CA GLU A 131 -72.33 -42.64 4.70
C GLU A 131 -70.86 -42.68 4.32
N ALA A 132 -70.47 -43.60 3.42
CA ALA A 132 -69.10 -43.71 2.93
C ALA A 132 -68.64 -42.45 2.19
N PHE A 133 -69.55 -41.81 1.43
CA PHE A 133 -69.25 -40.56 0.73
C PHE A 133 -69.09 -39.39 1.71
N GLU A 134 -70.01 -39.23 2.66
CA GLU A 134 -69.95 -38.17 3.68
C GLU A 134 -68.71 -38.28 4.59
N ALA A 135 -68.34 -39.51 4.97
CA ALA A 135 -67.14 -39.77 5.74
C ALA A 135 -65.86 -39.37 4.98
N ALA A 136 -65.80 -39.62 3.67
CA ALA A 136 -64.66 -39.23 2.85
C ALA A 136 -64.55 -37.71 2.70
N VAL A 137 -65.68 -36.99 2.54
CA VAL A 137 -65.71 -35.52 2.50
C VAL A 137 -65.22 -34.94 3.83
N THR A 138 -65.74 -35.43 4.96
CA THR A 138 -65.37 -34.95 6.30
C THR A 138 -63.89 -35.18 6.60
N ARG A 139 -63.35 -36.35 6.22
CA ARG A 139 -61.92 -36.65 6.37
C ARG A 139 -61.03 -35.69 5.56
N LEU A 140 -61.37 -35.43 4.31
CA LEU A 140 -60.60 -34.54 3.43
C LEU A 140 -60.62 -33.09 3.94
N GLU A 141 -61.79 -32.57 4.32
CA GLU A 141 -61.91 -31.22 4.90
C GLU A 141 -61.18 -31.12 6.25
N GLY A 142 -61.20 -32.18 7.07
CA GLY A 142 -60.42 -32.26 8.30
C GLY A 142 -58.92 -32.18 8.05
N LEU A 143 -58.41 -32.90 7.05
CA LEU A 143 -57.00 -32.84 6.63
C LEU A 143 -56.63 -31.47 6.06
N ARG A 144 -57.53 -30.82 5.33
CA ARG A 144 -57.34 -29.45 4.84
C ARG A 144 -57.14 -28.47 5.99
N LEU A 145 -58.00 -28.56 7.01
CA LEU A 145 -57.93 -27.66 8.15
C LEU A 145 -56.65 -27.88 8.98
N ALA A 146 -56.24 -29.13 9.18
CA ALA A 146 -54.96 -29.44 9.82
C ALA A 146 -53.76 -28.93 9.01
N ALA A 147 -53.76 -29.11 7.69
CA ALA A 147 -52.71 -28.59 6.82
C ALA A 147 -52.62 -27.05 6.81
N LEU A 148 -53.75 -26.36 7.00
CA LEU A 148 -53.77 -24.90 7.20
C LEU A 148 -53.13 -24.50 8.54
N GLU A 149 -53.49 -25.19 9.62
CA GLU A 149 -52.87 -24.99 10.94
C GLU A 149 -51.35 -25.19 10.89
N ASP A 150 -50.90 -26.32 10.33
CA ASP A 150 -49.48 -26.64 10.21
C ASP A 150 -48.73 -25.63 9.31
N ARG A 151 -49.39 -25.12 8.26
CA ARG A 151 -48.79 -24.09 7.40
C ARG A 151 -48.52 -22.82 8.18
N PHE A 152 -49.50 -22.35 8.95
CA PHE A 152 -49.37 -21.11 9.70
C PHE A 152 -48.47 -21.26 10.94
N ASP A 153 -48.35 -22.46 11.50
CA ASP A 153 -47.37 -22.73 12.55
C ASP A 153 -45.94 -22.71 12.02
N ALA A 154 -45.72 -23.21 10.80
CA ALA A 154 -44.39 -23.23 10.14
C ALA A 154 -44.00 -21.89 9.47
N GLU A 155 -44.94 -20.96 9.27
CA GLU A 155 -44.69 -19.69 8.59
C GLU A 155 -44.10 -18.65 9.56
N ILE A 156 -42.84 -18.28 9.33
CA ILE A 156 -42.06 -17.40 10.23
C ILE A 156 -42.32 -15.90 9.95
N ASP A 157 -42.70 -15.55 8.70
CA ASP A 157 -42.97 -14.17 8.29
C ASP A 157 -44.42 -14.03 7.80
N PHE A 158 -45.26 -13.33 8.59
CA PHE A 158 -46.64 -13.05 8.22
C PHE A 158 -46.73 -11.75 7.41
N GLY A 159 -47.20 -11.85 6.15
CA GLY A 159 -47.54 -10.69 5.33
C GLY A 159 -48.95 -10.14 5.64
N PRO A 160 -49.33 -8.95 5.14
CA PRO A 160 -50.66 -8.36 5.36
C PRO A 160 -51.81 -9.26 4.92
N GLY A 161 -51.61 -10.07 3.87
CA GLY A 161 -52.62 -11.01 3.36
C GLY A 161 -52.89 -12.19 4.32
N ALA A 162 -51.92 -12.59 5.14
CA ALA A 162 -52.08 -13.70 6.09
C ALA A 162 -53.03 -13.33 7.24
N VAL A 163 -53.03 -12.06 7.67
CA VAL A 163 -53.95 -11.57 8.72
C VAL A 163 -55.39 -11.66 8.24
N THR A 164 -55.68 -11.29 6.99
CA THR A 164 -57.03 -11.39 6.41
C THR A 164 -57.49 -12.85 6.35
N GLU A 165 -56.67 -13.74 5.81
CA GLU A 165 -56.98 -15.17 5.68
C GLU A 165 -57.22 -15.83 7.05
N LEU A 166 -56.35 -15.57 8.03
CA LEU A 166 -56.50 -16.08 9.40
C LEU A 166 -57.73 -15.51 10.11
N THR A 167 -58.11 -14.26 9.83
CA THR A 167 -59.32 -13.66 10.41
C THR A 167 -60.57 -14.40 9.94
N ASP A 168 -60.67 -14.70 8.64
CA ASP A 168 -61.80 -15.44 8.06
C ASP A 168 -61.87 -16.88 8.59
N LEU A 169 -60.71 -17.55 8.72
CA LEU A 169 -60.63 -18.91 9.26
C LEU A 169 -61.02 -19.00 10.74
N VAL A 170 -60.56 -18.06 11.57
CA VAL A 170 -60.93 -18.00 12.99
C VAL A 170 -62.42 -17.68 13.15
N ALA A 171 -63.01 -16.85 12.27
CA ALA A 171 -64.44 -16.59 12.30
C ALA A 171 -65.28 -17.83 11.94
N ALA A 172 -64.81 -18.66 10.99
CA ALA A 172 -65.48 -19.90 10.61
C ALA A 172 -65.28 -21.04 11.64
N HIS A 173 -64.17 -21.00 12.39
CA HIS A 173 -63.77 -22.04 13.34
C HIS A 173 -63.28 -21.44 14.67
N PRO A 174 -64.19 -20.81 15.46
CA PRO A 174 -63.79 -19.98 16.60
C PRO A 174 -63.18 -20.78 17.77
N VAL A 175 -63.48 -22.08 17.88
CA VAL A 175 -62.98 -22.96 18.94
C VAL A 175 -61.62 -23.62 18.62
N ARG A 176 -61.02 -23.31 17.46
CA ARG A 176 -59.73 -23.89 17.04
C ARG A 176 -58.57 -23.01 17.48
N GLU A 177 -58.09 -23.25 18.69
CA GLU A 177 -57.08 -22.42 19.38
C GLU A 177 -55.76 -22.24 18.62
N ARG A 178 -55.34 -23.23 17.81
CA ARG A 178 -54.13 -23.11 16.96
C ARG A 178 -54.24 -21.99 15.92
N LEU A 179 -55.41 -21.85 15.28
CA LEU A 179 -55.67 -20.77 14.31
C LEU A 179 -55.72 -19.41 15.01
N VAL A 180 -56.29 -19.36 16.21
CA VAL A 180 -56.32 -18.15 17.05
C VAL A 180 -54.91 -17.72 17.42
N GLY A 181 -54.06 -18.65 17.86
CA GLY A 181 -52.66 -18.39 18.17
C GLY A 181 -51.83 -17.92 16.96
N ALA A 182 -52.10 -18.47 15.76
CA ALA A 182 -51.51 -17.98 14.53
C ALA A 182 -51.95 -16.54 14.18
N LEU A 183 -53.24 -16.22 14.31
CA LEU A 183 -53.77 -14.86 14.07
C LEU A 183 -53.15 -13.85 15.04
N MET A 184 -53.02 -14.20 16.32
CA MET A 184 -52.37 -13.35 17.32
C MET A 184 -50.90 -13.06 16.94
N ARG A 185 -50.12 -14.06 16.52
CA ARG A 185 -48.74 -13.87 16.06
C ARG A 185 -48.66 -12.98 14.81
N ALA A 186 -49.55 -13.18 13.83
CA ALA A 186 -49.59 -12.39 12.61
C ALA A 186 -49.93 -10.90 12.87
N LEU A 187 -50.86 -10.63 13.80
CA LEU A 187 -51.20 -9.27 14.22
C LEU A 187 -50.03 -8.58 14.90
N VAL A 188 -49.31 -9.26 15.80
CA VAL A 188 -48.11 -8.71 16.47
C VAL A 188 -46.99 -8.44 15.47
N ALA A 189 -46.72 -9.37 14.54
CA ALA A 189 -45.71 -9.19 13.50
C ALA A 189 -45.97 -7.97 12.60
N THR A 190 -47.25 -7.58 12.44
CA THR A 190 -47.67 -6.40 11.69
C THR A 190 -47.86 -5.14 12.55
N GLY A 191 -47.45 -5.19 13.84
CA GLY A 191 -47.50 -4.07 14.78
C GLY A 191 -48.89 -3.77 15.35
N ARG A 192 -49.83 -4.73 15.32
CA ARG A 192 -51.24 -4.59 15.71
C ARG A 192 -51.54 -5.30 17.04
N ASP A 193 -50.69 -5.08 18.04
CA ASP A 193 -50.72 -5.76 19.35
C ASP A 193 -52.06 -5.63 20.07
N SER A 194 -52.70 -4.46 20.00
CA SER A 194 -54.02 -4.22 20.63
C SER A 194 -55.13 -5.08 20.02
N GLU A 195 -55.03 -5.44 18.74
CA GLU A 195 -55.99 -6.29 18.07
C GLU A 195 -55.77 -7.76 18.42
N ALA A 196 -54.51 -8.18 18.59
CA ALA A 196 -54.18 -9.52 19.08
C ALA A 196 -54.74 -9.78 20.50
N LEU A 197 -54.69 -8.78 21.39
CA LEU A 197 -55.32 -8.86 22.72
C LEU A 197 -56.85 -9.04 22.63
N ARG A 198 -57.51 -8.33 21.71
CA ARG A 198 -58.97 -8.47 21.50
C ARG A 198 -59.35 -9.85 20.95
N VAL A 199 -58.52 -10.42 20.09
CA VAL A 199 -58.73 -11.77 19.54
C VAL A 199 -58.68 -12.82 20.67
N TYR A 200 -57.72 -12.70 21.59
CA TYR A 200 -57.64 -13.59 22.75
C TYR A 200 -58.89 -13.50 23.64
N GLU A 201 -59.30 -12.28 24.01
CA GLU A 201 -60.47 -12.09 24.90
C GLU A 201 -61.76 -12.64 24.28
N ARG A 202 -62.01 -12.38 22.99
CA ARG A 202 -63.18 -12.93 22.28
C ARG A 202 -63.14 -14.47 22.25
N THR A 203 -61.97 -15.05 22.03
CA THR A 203 -61.82 -16.52 22.00
C THR A 203 -62.06 -17.12 23.37
N ARG A 204 -61.56 -16.49 24.44
CA ARG A 204 -61.81 -16.90 25.83
C ARG A 204 -63.30 -16.92 26.17
N GLU A 205 -64.04 -15.88 25.78
CA GLU A 205 -65.50 -15.83 25.93
C GLU A 205 -66.18 -16.95 25.13
N THR A 206 -65.77 -17.16 23.87
CA THR A 206 -66.37 -18.18 23.00
C THR A 206 -66.13 -19.60 23.50
N LEU A 207 -64.92 -19.93 23.98
CA LEU A 207 -64.59 -21.24 24.57
C LEU A 207 -65.37 -21.49 25.87
N ALA A 208 -65.54 -20.46 26.70
CA ALA A 208 -66.35 -20.54 27.90
C ALA A 208 -67.83 -20.77 27.59
N ASP A 209 -68.37 -20.10 26.57
CA ASP A 209 -69.79 -20.17 26.19
C ASP A 209 -70.14 -21.47 25.44
N GLU A 210 -69.32 -21.90 24.47
CA GLU A 210 -69.62 -23.07 23.63
C GLU A 210 -69.16 -24.40 24.24
N LEU A 211 -68.02 -24.41 24.93
CA LEU A 211 -67.37 -25.63 25.40
C LEU A 211 -67.23 -25.69 26.93
N GLY A 212 -67.43 -24.59 27.65
CA GLY A 212 -67.30 -24.53 29.11
C GLY A 212 -65.86 -24.72 29.61
N VAL A 213 -64.87 -24.41 28.77
CA VAL A 213 -63.44 -24.61 29.07
C VAL A 213 -62.65 -23.30 29.01
N ASP A 214 -61.56 -23.23 29.77
CA ASP A 214 -60.59 -22.14 29.67
C ASP A 214 -59.63 -22.34 28.47
N PRO A 215 -58.99 -21.27 27.97
CA PRO A 215 -57.97 -21.37 26.92
C PRO A 215 -56.81 -22.30 27.27
N SER A 216 -56.23 -22.94 26.26
CA SER A 216 -55.10 -23.86 26.40
C SER A 216 -53.87 -23.18 27.00
N PRO A 217 -52.98 -23.94 27.68
CA PRO A 217 -51.72 -23.40 28.21
C PRO A 217 -50.87 -22.68 27.17
N GLU A 218 -50.86 -23.17 25.92
CA GLU A 218 -50.13 -22.59 24.80
C GLU A 218 -50.71 -21.23 24.40
N LEU A 219 -52.05 -21.12 24.29
CA LEU A 219 -52.73 -19.88 23.95
C LEU A 219 -52.62 -18.84 25.09
N ALA A 220 -52.73 -19.29 26.35
CA ALA A 220 -52.53 -18.45 27.53
C ALA A 220 -51.08 -17.95 27.65
N ALA A 221 -50.08 -18.80 27.35
CA ALA A 221 -48.67 -18.41 27.32
C ALA A 221 -48.40 -17.35 26.25
N LEU A 222 -49.01 -17.48 25.07
CA LEU A 222 -48.92 -16.47 24.01
C LEU A 222 -49.50 -15.12 24.46
N HIS A 223 -50.65 -15.11 25.14
CA HIS A 223 -51.22 -13.89 25.72
C HIS A 223 -50.29 -13.24 26.76
N VAL A 224 -49.67 -14.03 27.63
CA VAL A 224 -48.70 -13.51 28.62
C VAL A 224 -47.45 -12.93 27.95
N ALA A 225 -46.91 -13.60 26.93
CA ALA A 225 -45.76 -13.10 26.18
C ALA A 225 -46.07 -11.79 25.43
N LEU A 226 -47.31 -11.63 24.95
CA LEU A 226 -47.78 -10.38 24.35
C LEU A 226 -47.80 -9.24 25.37
N LEU A 227 -48.37 -9.46 26.56
CA LEU A 227 -48.42 -8.45 27.63
C LEU A 227 -47.02 -8.02 28.13
N ARG A 228 -46.02 -8.90 28.02
CA ARG A 228 -44.62 -8.63 28.38
C ARG A 228 -43.82 -7.96 27.26
N GLY A 229 -44.39 -7.80 26.07
CA GLY A 229 -43.69 -7.25 24.90
C GLY A 229 -42.57 -8.16 24.38
N GLU A 230 -42.68 -9.47 24.63
CA GLU A 230 -41.67 -10.47 24.24
C GLU A 230 -41.86 -10.95 22.80
N LEU A 231 -43.08 -10.88 22.27
CA LEU A 231 -43.43 -11.34 20.93
C LEU A 231 -43.00 -10.41 19.78
N GLY A 232 -42.57 -9.17 20.09
CA GLY A 232 -42.14 -8.16 19.11
C GLY A 232 -40.63 -8.09 18.85
N ARG A 233 -39.83 -8.95 19.50
CA ARG A 233 -38.36 -8.91 19.39
C ARG A 233 -37.91 -10.21 18.72
N ARG A 234 -37.67 -10.16 17.39
CA ARG A 234 -37.14 -11.27 16.56
C ARG A 234 -36.21 -12.19 17.39
N ALA A 235 -36.76 -13.29 17.87
CA ALA A 235 -35.98 -14.38 18.45
C ALA A 235 -35.44 -15.21 17.28
N GLU A 236 -34.49 -14.65 16.55
CA GLU A 236 -33.53 -15.48 15.84
C GLU A 236 -32.75 -16.22 16.92
N THR A 237 -32.75 -17.55 16.88
CA THR A 237 -31.69 -18.37 17.46
C THR A 237 -30.38 -17.99 16.78
N ARG A 238 -29.79 -16.86 17.18
CA ARG A 238 -28.51 -16.41 16.62
C ARG A 238 -27.44 -17.39 17.08
N LYS A 239 -26.80 -18.05 16.12
CA LYS A 239 -25.59 -18.87 16.32
C LYS A 239 -24.35 -18.00 16.63
N THR A 240 -24.55 -16.76 17.08
CA THR A 240 -23.50 -15.78 17.28
C THR A 240 -23.98 -14.60 18.13
N ASN A 241 -23.05 -13.97 18.86
CA ASN A 241 -23.25 -12.70 19.57
C ASN A 241 -22.51 -11.52 18.87
N LEU A 242 -21.95 -11.73 17.67
CA LEU A 242 -21.30 -10.70 16.88
C LEU A 242 -22.31 -9.62 16.46
N ARG A 243 -21.98 -8.35 16.69
CA ARG A 243 -22.85 -7.22 16.32
C ARG A 243 -22.69 -6.88 14.84
N ALA A 244 -23.70 -6.24 14.25
CA ALA A 244 -23.54 -5.61 12.94
C ALA A 244 -22.68 -4.35 13.10
N GLU A 245 -21.71 -4.15 12.22
CA GLU A 245 -20.85 -2.97 12.24
C GLU A 245 -21.55 -1.81 11.55
N LEU A 246 -21.32 -0.61 12.08
CA LEU A 246 -21.88 0.63 11.54
C LEU A 246 -21.02 1.25 10.43
N THR A 247 -19.87 0.62 10.16
CA THR A 247 -18.83 1.14 9.28
C THR A 247 -18.25 0.02 8.42
N SER A 248 -17.81 0.32 7.20
CA SER A 248 -17.18 -0.65 6.30
C SER A 248 -15.85 -1.19 6.89
N TYR A 249 -15.40 -2.33 6.37
CA TYR A 249 -14.05 -2.86 6.60
C TYR A 249 -13.21 -2.62 5.35
N VAL A 250 -12.02 -2.03 5.49
CA VAL A 250 -11.20 -1.54 4.37
C VAL A 250 -9.86 -2.27 4.30
N GLY A 251 -9.54 -2.79 3.11
CA GLY A 251 -8.19 -3.15 2.68
C GLY A 251 -7.52 -4.35 3.34
N LYS A 252 -8.28 -5.21 4.02
CA LYS A 252 -7.77 -6.41 4.72
C LYS A 252 -8.56 -7.70 4.42
N ASP A 253 -9.23 -7.76 3.27
CA ASP A 253 -9.99 -8.96 2.87
C ASP A 253 -9.08 -10.20 2.64
N ALA A 254 -7.84 -9.96 2.21
CA ALA A 254 -6.81 -10.99 2.12
C ALA A 254 -6.41 -11.50 3.52
N ASP A 255 -6.22 -10.61 4.50
CA ASP A 255 -5.95 -10.98 5.90
C ASP A 255 -7.09 -11.82 6.48
N VAL A 256 -8.35 -11.44 6.24
CA VAL A 256 -9.53 -12.22 6.66
C VAL A 256 -9.50 -13.63 6.09
N SER A 257 -9.16 -13.77 4.81
CA SER A 257 -9.05 -15.06 4.14
C SER A 257 -7.91 -15.91 4.71
N ALA A 258 -6.73 -15.30 4.93
CA ALA A 258 -5.57 -15.98 5.48
C ALA A 258 -5.78 -16.43 6.94
N VAL A 259 -6.35 -15.58 7.78
CA VAL A 259 -6.71 -15.94 9.16
C VAL A 259 -7.78 -17.03 9.17
N ARG A 260 -8.77 -16.98 8.27
CA ARG A 260 -9.78 -18.05 8.14
C ARG A 260 -9.14 -19.40 7.83
N GLU A 261 -8.18 -19.45 6.92
CA GLU A 261 -7.41 -20.66 6.61
C GLU A 261 -6.58 -21.12 7.81
N LEU A 262 -5.93 -20.18 8.51
CA LEU A 262 -5.12 -20.49 9.69
C LEU A 262 -5.98 -21.08 10.82
N VAL A 263 -7.16 -20.50 11.06
CA VAL A 263 -8.18 -21.00 12.00
C VAL A 263 -8.77 -22.33 11.52
N ALA A 264 -8.75 -22.66 10.22
CA ALA A 264 -9.14 -23.98 9.72
C ALA A 264 -8.03 -25.04 9.89
N GLY A 265 -6.76 -24.64 9.85
CA GLY A 265 -5.60 -25.51 10.09
C GLY A 265 -5.29 -25.76 11.58
N HIS A 266 -5.54 -24.78 12.44
CA HIS A 266 -5.12 -24.79 13.84
C HIS A 266 -6.29 -24.64 14.82
N ARG A 267 -6.14 -25.17 16.05
CA ARG A 267 -7.17 -25.09 17.09
C ARG A 267 -7.06 -23.85 17.97
N LEU A 268 -5.87 -23.26 18.04
CA LEU A 268 -5.64 -21.93 18.61
C LEU A 268 -4.95 -21.06 17.56
N THR A 269 -5.55 -19.93 17.26
CA THR A 269 -4.95 -18.88 16.43
C THR A 269 -4.98 -17.57 17.19
N THR A 270 -3.85 -16.88 17.28
CA THR A 270 -3.73 -15.61 18.00
C THR A 270 -3.34 -14.51 17.01
N LEU A 271 -4.17 -13.48 16.93
CA LEU A 271 -3.87 -12.24 16.22
C LEU A 271 -3.02 -11.35 17.13
N VAL A 272 -1.76 -11.14 16.74
CA VAL A 272 -0.76 -10.37 17.51
C VAL A 272 -0.49 -9.05 16.78
N GLY A 273 -0.26 -7.95 17.49
CA GLY A 273 0.05 -6.67 16.86
C GLY A 273 -0.20 -5.46 17.75
N PRO A 274 0.17 -4.25 17.32
CA PRO A 274 0.13 -3.06 18.17
C PRO A 274 -1.30 -2.61 18.51
N GLY A 275 -1.43 -1.81 19.56
CA GLY A 275 -2.71 -1.21 19.94
C GLY A 275 -3.26 -0.33 18.82
N GLY A 276 -4.51 -0.55 18.40
CA GLY A 276 -5.13 0.23 17.33
C GLY A 276 -4.87 -0.24 15.89
N SER A 277 -4.14 -1.35 15.68
CA SER A 277 -3.91 -1.96 14.35
C SER A 277 -5.13 -2.66 13.73
N GLY A 278 -6.22 -2.79 14.50
CA GLY A 278 -7.47 -3.41 14.03
C GLY A 278 -7.60 -4.91 14.32
N LYS A 279 -6.82 -5.49 15.25
CA LYS A 279 -6.91 -6.91 15.64
C LYS A 279 -8.34 -7.39 15.95
N THR A 280 -9.04 -6.68 16.83
CA THR A 280 -10.45 -6.98 17.20
C THR A 280 -11.37 -6.96 15.98
N ARG A 281 -11.15 -6.00 15.08
CA ARG A 281 -11.95 -5.90 13.86
C ARG A 281 -11.65 -7.06 12.91
N LEU A 282 -10.38 -7.38 12.67
CA LEU A 282 -9.98 -8.53 11.86
C LEU A 282 -10.51 -9.86 12.42
N ALA A 283 -10.42 -10.07 13.75
CA ALA A 283 -10.96 -11.26 14.40
C ALA A 283 -12.48 -11.36 14.22
N THR A 284 -13.18 -10.23 14.37
CA THR A 284 -14.64 -10.15 14.23
C THR A 284 -15.08 -10.41 12.79
N GLU A 285 -14.44 -9.79 11.79
CA GLU A 285 -14.75 -10.04 10.38
C GLU A 285 -14.45 -11.49 9.98
N THR A 286 -13.32 -12.04 10.44
CA THR A 286 -12.98 -13.46 10.22
C THR A 286 -14.02 -14.37 10.85
N ALA A 287 -14.42 -14.11 12.10
CA ALA A 287 -15.43 -14.90 12.81
C ALA A 287 -16.79 -14.88 12.10
N ARG A 288 -17.18 -13.75 11.47
CA ARG A 288 -18.42 -13.67 10.66
C ARG A 288 -18.39 -14.62 9.48
N THR A 289 -17.26 -14.72 8.77
CA THR A 289 -17.13 -15.66 7.65
C THR A 289 -17.26 -17.12 8.08
N LEU A 290 -16.95 -17.42 9.36
CA LEU A 290 -16.99 -18.76 9.94
C LEU A 290 -18.36 -19.15 10.54
N VAL A 291 -19.28 -18.21 10.75
CA VAL A 291 -20.62 -18.48 11.34
C VAL A 291 -21.41 -19.50 10.51
N GLY A 292 -21.29 -19.45 9.18
CA GLY A 292 -21.99 -20.38 8.27
C GLY A 292 -21.35 -21.76 8.16
N ASP A 293 -20.05 -21.87 8.46
CA ASP A 293 -19.29 -23.11 8.29
C ASP A 293 -19.47 -24.08 9.47
N ARG A 294 -19.95 -23.59 10.61
CA ARG A 294 -19.98 -24.32 11.88
C ARG A 294 -21.39 -24.42 12.47
N PRO A 295 -21.87 -25.64 12.84
CA PRO A 295 -23.21 -25.85 13.35
C PRO A 295 -23.59 -24.95 14.54
N ASP A 296 -22.65 -24.70 15.46
CA ASP A 296 -22.86 -23.93 16.70
C ASP A 296 -22.32 -22.49 16.63
N GLY A 297 -21.78 -22.11 15.46
CA GLY A 297 -21.41 -20.74 15.06
C GLY A 297 -20.18 -20.14 15.77
N ALA A 298 -20.15 -18.80 15.89
CA ALA A 298 -18.99 -18.05 16.37
C ALA A 298 -19.34 -17.03 17.47
N TRP A 299 -18.58 -17.02 18.56
CA TRP A 299 -18.93 -16.30 19.78
C TRP A 299 -17.78 -15.45 20.30
N LEU A 300 -18.01 -14.17 20.51
CA LEU A 300 -17.05 -13.20 21.03
C LEU A 300 -17.14 -13.09 22.55
N VAL A 301 -15.98 -13.21 23.21
CA VAL A 301 -15.78 -12.98 24.64
C VAL A 301 -14.84 -11.78 24.78
N GLU A 302 -15.40 -10.65 25.18
CA GLU A 302 -14.62 -9.44 25.44
C GLU A 302 -14.04 -9.53 26.86
N LEU A 303 -12.72 -9.66 27.00
CA LEU A 303 -12.03 -9.76 28.30
C LEU A 303 -11.71 -8.39 28.91
N ALA A 304 -11.94 -7.35 28.12
CA ALA A 304 -11.74 -5.93 28.41
C ALA A 304 -12.42 -5.35 29.67
N PRO A 305 -13.61 -5.81 30.13
CA PRO A 305 -14.28 -5.32 31.33
C PRO A 305 -14.23 -6.27 32.54
N THR A 306 -13.58 -7.43 32.44
CA THR A 306 -13.64 -8.50 33.46
C THR A 306 -12.43 -8.50 34.39
N GLU A 307 -12.67 -8.55 35.70
CA GLU A 307 -11.67 -8.63 36.78
C GLU A 307 -11.00 -10.03 36.83
N GLY A 308 -10.38 -10.48 35.73
CA GLY A 308 -9.48 -11.64 35.74
C GLY A 308 -10.07 -13.03 35.47
N ASP A 309 -11.40 -13.23 35.52
CA ASP A 309 -12.04 -14.55 35.34
C ASP A 309 -12.58 -14.77 33.90
N VAL A 310 -11.75 -15.39 33.06
CA VAL A 310 -12.04 -15.71 31.65
C VAL A 310 -13.21 -16.71 31.50
N ALA A 311 -13.37 -17.63 32.46
CA ALA A 311 -14.43 -18.64 32.39
C ALA A 311 -15.81 -18.01 32.64
N GLN A 312 -15.91 -17.09 33.60
CA GLN A 312 -17.13 -16.33 33.85
C GLN A 312 -17.50 -15.42 32.67
N ALA A 313 -16.51 -14.74 32.07
CA ALA A 313 -16.70 -13.94 30.87
C ALA A 313 -17.31 -14.78 29.74
N THR A 314 -16.79 -15.99 29.56
CA THR A 314 -17.25 -16.95 28.53
C THR A 314 -18.68 -17.41 28.80
N LEU A 315 -19.02 -17.80 30.04
CA LEU A 315 -20.40 -18.19 30.41
C LEU A 315 -21.41 -17.07 30.16
N ALA A 316 -21.04 -15.82 30.48
CA ALA A 316 -21.86 -14.65 30.23
C ALA A 316 -22.07 -14.39 28.73
N ALA A 317 -21.00 -14.49 27.93
CA ALA A 317 -21.05 -14.28 26.48
C ALA A 317 -21.92 -15.32 25.75
N LEU A 318 -21.89 -16.58 26.21
CA LEU A 318 -22.69 -17.68 25.65
C LEU A 318 -24.16 -17.66 26.12
N LYS A 319 -24.55 -16.71 26.98
CA LYS A 319 -25.90 -16.60 27.59
C LYS A 319 -26.36 -17.88 28.30
N LEU A 320 -25.43 -18.69 28.81
CA LEU A 320 -25.71 -19.94 29.51
C LEU A 320 -26.16 -19.73 30.97
N ARG A 321 -26.80 -18.59 31.27
CA ARG A 321 -27.25 -18.25 32.63
C ARG A 321 -28.31 -19.21 33.17
N ASP A 322 -29.10 -19.86 32.31
CA ASP A 322 -30.14 -20.80 32.76
C ASP A 322 -29.62 -22.21 33.09
N ALA A 323 -28.39 -22.55 32.70
CA ALA A 323 -27.71 -23.78 33.13
C ALA A 323 -27.28 -23.74 34.62
N LEU A 324 -27.57 -22.64 35.33
CA LEU A 324 -27.39 -22.51 36.78
C LEU A 324 -28.48 -23.21 37.61
N LEU A 325 -29.56 -23.70 36.99
CA LEU A 325 -30.72 -24.27 37.70
C LEU A 325 -30.84 -25.81 37.60
N GLY A 326 -29.93 -26.48 36.88
CA GLY A 326 -29.90 -27.93 36.77
C GLY A 326 -28.47 -28.45 36.72
N ASP A 327 -28.11 -29.27 37.72
CA ASP A 327 -26.85 -29.98 37.98
C ASP A 327 -25.70 -29.21 38.68
N ALA A 328 -25.50 -29.59 39.95
CA ALA A 328 -24.39 -29.32 40.88
C ALA A 328 -24.01 -27.84 41.18
N PRO A 329 -24.45 -27.27 42.33
CA PRO A 329 -24.08 -25.91 42.77
C PRO A 329 -22.59 -25.65 43.04
N ASP A 330 -21.75 -26.70 43.11
CA ASP A 330 -20.34 -26.65 43.53
C ASP A 330 -19.31 -26.79 42.38
N ALA A 331 -19.74 -26.80 41.11
CA ALA A 331 -18.80 -26.95 39.98
C ALA A 331 -18.06 -25.64 39.65
N GLU A 332 -16.74 -25.72 39.46
CA GLU A 332 -15.93 -24.56 39.07
C GLU A 332 -16.42 -23.95 37.74
N PRO A 333 -16.30 -22.62 37.54
CA PRO A 333 -16.76 -21.95 36.31
C PRO A 333 -16.19 -22.57 35.02
N ILE A 334 -14.94 -23.02 35.05
CA ILE A 334 -14.28 -23.66 33.92
C ILE A 334 -14.90 -25.02 33.56
N ASP A 335 -15.31 -25.82 34.55
CA ASP A 335 -15.92 -27.13 34.33
C ASP A 335 -17.29 -27.00 33.66
N ARG A 336 -18.05 -25.95 34.02
CA ARG A 336 -19.32 -25.61 33.38
C ARG A 336 -19.13 -25.18 31.93
N VAL A 337 -18.08 -24.41 31.63
CA VAL A 337 -17.72 -24.06 30.25
C VAL A 337 -17.38 -25.33 29.47
N VAL A 338 -16.52 -26.20 30.01
CA VAL A 338 -16.14 -27.45 29.34
C VAL A 338 -17.37 -28.34 29.10
N ALA A 339 -18.23 -28.53 30.09
CA ALA A 339 -19.45 -29.31 29.95
C ALA A 339 -20.37 -28.75 28.85
N ALA A 340 -20.50 -27.42 28.77
CA ALA A 340 -21.32 -26.76 27.76
C ALA A 340 -20.73 -26.81 26.33
N LEU A 341 -19.40 -26.89 26.22
CA LEU A 341 -18.68 -26.82 24.94
C LEU A 341 -18.23 -28.18 24.40
N ARG A 342 -18.23 -29.24 25.21
CA ARG A 342 -17.62 -30.55 24.89
C ARG A 342 -18.08 -31.14 23.55
N GLU A 343 -19.38 -31.07 23.26
CA GLU A 343 -19.99 -31.64 22.04
C GLU A 343 -20.23 -30.60 20.92
N ARG A 344 -19.94 -29.31 21.16
CA ARG A 344 -20.23 -28.22 20.22
C ARG A 344 -19.10 -27.99 19.23
N ASP A 345 -19.47 -27.70 17.99
CA ASP A 345 -18.57 -27.33 16.91
C ASP A 345 -18.69 -25.84 16.62
N MET A 346 -17.76 -25.07 17.18
CA MET A 346 -17.83 -23.61 17.20
C MET A 346 -16.45 -22.96 17.24
N VAL A 347 -16.45 -21.65 17.01
CA VAL A 347 -15.29 -20.77 17.18
C VAL A 347 -15.54 -19.82 18.35
N LEU A 348 -14.61 -19.79 19.29
CA LEU A 348 -14.60 -18.84 20.40
C LEU A 348 -13.57 -17.75 20.13
N VAL A 349 -14.02 -16.50 20.02
CA VAL A 349 -13.14 -15.34 19.87
C VAL A 349 -12.85 -14.77 21.26
N LEU A 350 -11.60 -14.80 21.69
CA LEU A 350 -11.15 -14.21 22.95
C LEU A 350 -10.51 -12.85 22.66
N ASP A 351 -11.18 -11.75 23.00
CA ASP A 351 -10.71 -10.41 22.64
C ASP A 351 -10.04 -9.69 23.81
N ASN A 352 -8.87 -9.10 23.53
CA ASN A 352 -7.96 -8.43 24.46
C ASN A 352 -7.37 -9.37 25.52
N CYS A 353 -6.72 -10.45 25.10
CA CYS A 353 -6.10 -11.42 26.00
C CYS A 353 -4.91 -10.83 26.79
N GLU A 354 -4.29 -9.75 26.32
CA GLU A 354 -3.13 -9.11 26.98
C GLU A 354 -3.40 -8.67 28.43
N HIS A 355 -4.68 -8.51 28.82
CA HIS A 355 -5.07 -8.12 30.18
C HIS A 355 -4.97 -9.23 31.21
N VAL A 356 -5.09 -10.48 30.75
CA VAL A 356 -5.29 -11.66 31.58
C VAL A 356 -4.53 -12.82 30.94
N ILE A 357 -3.34 -12.54 30.41
CA ILE A 357 -2.69 -13.43 29.46
C ILE A 357 -2.40 -14.81 30.05
N GLU A 358 -1.94 -14.85 31.30
CA GLU A 358 -1.76 -16.10 32.04
C GLU A 358 -3.07 -16.87 32.22
N SER A 359 -4.15 -16.18 32.63
CA SER A 359 -5.48 -16.78 32.80
C SER A 359 -6.10 -17.22 31.46
N ALA A 360 -5.89 -16.46 30.39
CA ALA A 360 -6.37 -16.77 29.04
C ALA A 360 -5.61 -17.96 28.44
N ALA A 361 -4.31 -18.02 28.65
CA ALA A 361 -3.47 -19.16 28.28
C ALA A 361 -3.90 -20.44 29.02
N ALA A 362 -4.08 -20.36 30.34
CA ALA A 362 -4.56 -21.48 31.16
C ALA A 362 -5.96 -21.94 30.73
N PHE A 363 -6.87 -20.99 30.48
CA PHE A 363 -8.22 -21.26 29.97
C PHE A 363 -8.18 -21.95 28.60
N ALA A 364 -7.45 -21.39 27.63
CA ALA A 364 -7.34 -21.93 26.28
C ALA A 364 -6.74 -23.34 26.30
N HIS A 365 -5.68 -23.56 27.08
CA HIS A 365 -5.06 -24.87 27.25
C HIS A 365 -6.06 -25.91 27.77
N ARG A 366 -6.82 -25.56 28.81
CA ARG A 366 -7.80 -26.45 29.43
C ARG A 366 -8.95 -26.80 28.49
N VAL A 367 -9.61 -25.80 27.90
CA VAL A 367 -10.81 -26.03 27.07
C VAL A 367 -10.44 -26.70 25.75
N LEU A 368 -9.31 -26.37 25.13
CA LEU A 368 -8.85 -27.07 23.93
C LEU A 368 -8.43 -28.52 24.23
N GLY A 369 -7.93 -28.82 25.43
CA GLY A 369 -7.65 -30.20 25.85
C GLY A 369 -8.89 -31.08 25.91
N GLU A 370 -10.04 -30.53 26.32
CA GLU A 370 -11.27 -31.31 26.57
C GLU A 370 -12.35 -31.19 25.48
N CYS A 371 -12.41 -30.09 24.73
CA CYS A 371 -13.45 -29.82 23.74
C CYS A 371 -12.91 -29.99 22.32
N ARG A 372 -12.91 -31.22 21.79
CA ARG A 372 -12.20 -31.59 20.54
C ARG A 372 -12.62 -30.82 19.29
N ARG A 373 -13.86 -30.33 19.24
CA ARG A 373 -14.44 -29.60 18.10
C ARG A 373 -14.38 -28.08 18.27
N LEU A 374 -13.88 -27.59 19.40
CA LEU A 374 -13.67 -26.16 19.64
C LEU A 374 -12.41 -25.64 18.95
N ARG A 375 -12.52 -24.42 18.42
CA ARG A 375 -11.38 -23.59 18.00
C ARG A 375 -11.42 -22.24 18.68
N ILE A 376 -10.25 -21.68 18.96
CA ILE A 376 -10.09 -20.38 19.60
C ILE A 376 -9.38 -19.42 18.64
N LEU A 377 -9.96 -18.24 18.46
CA LEU A 377 -9.33 -17.09 17.80
C LEU A 377 -9.10 -16.00 18.85
N ALA A 378 -7.87 -15.84 19.32
CA ALA A 378 -7.52 -14.83 20.30
C ALA A 378 -7.05 -13.54 19.64
N THR A 379 -7.31 -12.39 20.25
CA THR A 379 -6.60 -11.14 19.97
C THR A 379 -5.75 -10.78 21.18
N SER A 380 -4.48 -10.49 20.93
CA SER A 380 -3.53 -10.15 21.98
C SER A 380 -2.44 -9.21 21.45
N ARG A 381 -1.66 -8.59 22.34
CA ARG A 381 -0.46 -7.83 21.97
C ARG A 381 0.79 -8.70 21.89
N GLU A 382 0.79 -9.79 22.65
CA GLU A 382 1.85 -10.79 22.72
C GLU A 382 1.23 -12.21 22.66
N PRO A 383 1.99 -13.26 22.29
CA PRO A 383 1.50 -14.64 22.23
C PRO A 383 0.94 -15.16 23.56
N LEU A 384 -0.04 -16.07 23.53
CA LEU A 384 -0.52 -16.75 24.75
C LEU A 384 0.50 -17.76 25.28
N GLY A 385 1.42 -18.23 24.44
CA GLY A 385 2.56 -19.04 24.84
C GLY A 385 2.23 -20.50 25.13
N ILE A 386 1.17 -21.06 24.53
CA ILE A 386 0.77 -22.46 24.73
C ILE A 386 1.04 -23.33 23.50
N THR A 387 1.31 -24.62 23.71
CA THR A 387 1.62 -25.56 22.62
C THR A 387 0.46 -25.67 21.61
N GLY A 388 0.77 -25.53 20.31
CA GLY A 388 -0.21 -25.61 19.23
C GLY A 388 -0.87 -24.27 18.87
N GLU A 389 -0.37 -23.17 19.42
CA GLU A 389 -0.72 -21.80 19.04
C GLU A 389 -0.14 -21.44 17.65
N ALA A 390 -1.00 -20.96 16.75
CA ALA A 390 -0.60 -20.34 15.50
C ALA A 390 -0.72 -18.81 15.58
N LEU A 391 0.35 -18.10 15.23
CA LEU A 391 0.39 -16.63 15.32
C LEU A 391 0.12 -16.00 13.96
N TRP A 392 -0.66 -14.92 13.97
CA TRP A 392 -0.85 -14.04 12.81
C TRP A 392 -0.52 -12.59 13.19
N PRO A 393 0.58 -12.02 12.66
CA PRO A 393 0.94 -10.63 12.91
C PRO A 393 0.03 -9.68 12.13
N VAL A 394 -0.65 -8.78 12.86
CA VAL A 394 -1.56 -7.77 12.31
C VAL A 394 -0.81 -6.46 12.13
N ALA A 395 -0.28 -6.28 10.92
CA ALA A 395 0.35 -5.03 10.51
C ALA A 395 -0.67 -3.87 10.39
N PRO A 396 -0.24 -2.60 10.51
CA PRO A 396 -1.05 -1.44 10.12
C PRO A 396 -1.52 -1.50 8.65
N LEU A 397 -2.40 -0.58 8.22
CA LEU A 397 -2.83 -0.52 6.83
C LEU A 397 -1.69 -0.08 5.91
N LEU A 398 -1.62 -0.70 4.73
CA LEU A 398 -0.63 -0.37 3.73
C LEU A 398 -0.68 1.12 3.34
N LEU A 399 0.49 1.75 3.37
CA LEU A 399 0.71 3.14 3.00
C LEU A 399 1.15 3.25 1.54
N PRO A 400 0.82 4.37 0.85
CA PRO A 400 1.38 4.64 -0.46
C PRO A 400 2.87 5.02 -0.35
N ALA A 401 3.68 4.55 -1.31
CA ALA A 401 5.08 4.97 -1.45
C ALA A 401 5.20 6.50 -1.65
N GLU A 402 6.38 7.06 -1.37
CA GLU A 402 6.59 8.52 -1.41
C GLU A 402 6.44 9.10 -2.82
N ASP A 403 6.84 8.34 -3.84
CA ASP A 403 6.80 8.65 -5.26
C ASP A 403 5.63 7.97 -6.00
N ALA A 404 4.65 7.45 -5.24
CA ALA A 404 3.51 6.74 -5.82
C ALA A 404 2.68 7.66 -6.72
N ASP A 405 2.28 7.15 -7.89
CA ASP A 405 1.35 7.83 -8.77
C ASP A 405 -0.03 8.05 -8.10
N PRO A 406 -0.84 9.02 -8.57
CA PRO A 406 -2.12 9.33 -7.94
C PRO A 406 -3.09 8.14 -7.87
N ALA A 407 -3.06 7.22 -8.83
CA ALA A 407 -3.93 6.05 -8.81
C ALA A 407 -3.54 5.06 -7.72
N LYS A 408 -2.24 4.86 -7.50
CA LYS A 408 -1.71 4.04 -6.40
C LYS A 408 -2.02 4.66 -5.04
N ILE A 409 -1.92 5.98 -4.91
CA ILE A 409 -2.30 6.71 -3.69
C ILE A 409 -3.77 6.43 -3.33
N GLU A 410 -4.69 6.59 -4.28
CA GLU A 410 -6.12 6.37 -4.06
C GLU A 410 -6.47 4.91 -3.77
N SER A 411 -5.69 3.97 -4.30
CA SER A 411 -5.88 2.54 -4.03
C SER A 411 -5.34 2.09 -2.66
N ALA A 412 -4.55 2.91 -1.97
CA ALA A 412 -3.91 2.53 -0.72
C ALA A 412 -4.97 2.40 0.41
N PRO A 413 -5.02 1.26 1.13
CA PRO A 413 -6.00 1.01 2.20
C PRO A 413 -6.10 2.11 3.26
N ALA A 414 -4.98 2.69 3.69
CA ALA A 414 -4.98 3.77 4.67
C ALA A 414 -5.69 5.03 4.15
N VAL A 415 -5.47 5.38 2.88
CA VAL A 415 -6.08 6.53 2.21
C VAL A 415 -7.57 6.31 1.99
N GLN A 416 -7.96 5.10 1.57
CA GLN A 416 -9.37 4.72 1.43
C GLN A 416 -10.13 4.82 2.74
N LEU A 417 -9.55 4.32 3.85
CA LEU A 417 -10.16 4.44 5.17
C LEU A 417 -10.33 5.92 5.57
N LEU A 418 -9.29 6.74 5.38
CA LEU A 418 -9.37 8.17 5.70
C LEU A 418 -10.44 8.87 4.87
N ARG A 419 -10.49 8.62 3.55
CA ARG A 419 -11.46 9.23 2.63
C ARG A 419 -12.89 8.83 2.97
N GLU A 420 -13.13 7.55 3.23
CA GLU A 420 -14.47 7.06 3.61
C GLU A 420 -14.95 7.69 4.93
N ARG A 421 -14.08 7.72 5.94
CA ARG A 421 -14.42 8.30 7.26
C ARG A 421 -14.54 9.82 7.21
N ALA A 422 -13.74 10.49 6.39
CA ALA A 422 -13.83 11.92 6.13
C ALA A 422 -15.14 12.28 5.40
N GLY A 423 -15.51 11.51 4.38
CA GLY A 423 -16.76 11.70 3.62
C GLY A 423 -18.02 11.59 4.47
N ALA A 424 -17.97 10.79 5.54
CA ALA A 424 -19.06 10.67 6.51
C ALA A 424 -19.26 11.92 7.39
N VAL A 425 -18.26 12.80 7.49
CA VAL A 425 -18.31 14.03 8.32
C VAL A 425 -18.20 15.32 7.51
N ARG A 426 -17.80 15.24 6.23
CA ARG A 426 -17.55 16.38 5.35
C ARG A 426 -17.86 16.03 3.89
N THR A 427 -18.62 16.87 3.20
CA THR A 427 -19.06 16.66 1.80
C THR A 427 -18.25 17.42 0.75
N ASP A 428 -17.36 18.35 1.16
CA ASP A 428 -16.51 19.18 0.29
C ASP A 428 -15.06 18.71 0.23
N LEU A 429 -14.80 17.41 0.49
CA LEU A 429 -13.48 16.84 0.28
C LEU A 429 -13.21 16.74 -1.24
N GLY A 430 -12.16 17.42 -1.73
CA GLY A 430 -11.79 17.39 -3.14
C GLY A 430 -11.32 16.01 -3.62
N ASP A 431 -11.45 15.77 -4.93
CA ASP A 431 -10.98 14.56 -5.62
C ASP A 431 -9.79 14.84 -6.56
N ASP A 432 -9.06 15.93 -6.32
CA ASP A 432 -7.86 16.27 -7.10
C ASP A 432 -6.58 15.60 -6.58
N ALA A 433 -5.53 15.64 -7.40
CA ALA A 433 -4.23 15.04 -7.07
C ALA A 433 -3.56 15.69 -5.85
N ALA A 434 -3.79 16.98 -5.61
CA ALA A 434 -3.23 17.69 -4.45
C ALA A 434 -3.87 17.20 -3.14
N THR A 435 -5.20 17.02 -3.13
CA THR A 435 -5.95 16.47 -2.01
C THR A 435 -5.52 15.04 -1.70
N SER A 436 -5.33 14.23 -2.75
CA SER A 436 -4.85 12.85 -2.65
C SER A 436 -3.45 12.78 -2.03
N ALA A 437 -2.54 13.67 -2.45
CA ALA A 437 -1.21 13.80 -1.87
C ALA A 437 -1.25 14.22 -0.39
N THR A 438 -2.14 15.14 -0.01
CA THR A 438 -2.31 15.53 1.40
C THR A 438 -2.92 14.41 2.25
N LEU A 439 -3.88 13.64 1.73
CA LEU A 439 -4.40 12.44 2.40
C LEU A 439 -3.30 11.39 2.62
N ALA A 440 -2.45 11.16 1.61
CA ALA A 440 -1.29 10.28 1.73
C ALA A 440 -0.33 10.75 2.84
N ARG A 441 -0.01 12.05 2.87
CA ARG A 441 0.81 12.65 3.94
C ARG A 441 0.21 12.42 5.33
N VAL A 442 -1.10 12.64 5.49
CA VAL A 442 -1.81 12.39 6.75
C VAL A 442 -1.73 10.91 7.14
N CYS A 443 -1.96 9.99 6.20
CA CYS A 443 -1.90 8.56 6.48
C CYS A 443 -0.50 8.10 6.88
N ARG A 444 0.55 8.60 6.21
CA ARG A 444 1.95 8.33 6.56
C ARG A 444 2.29 8.84 7.96
N ALA A 445 1.87 10.07 8.30
CA ALA A 445 2.06 10.65 9.63
C ALA A 445 1.33 9.87 10.75
N LEU A 446 0.37 9.03 10.40
CA LEU A 446 -0.39 8.18 11.32
C LEU A 446 0.02 6.70 11.24
N ASP A 447 1.14 6.38 10.58
CA ASP A 447 1.70 5.03 10.40
C ASP A 447 0.73 4.00 9.81
N GLY A 448 -0.31 4.45 9.08
CA GLY A 448 -1.36 3.56 8.59
C GLY A 448 -2.23 2.93 9.70
N MET A 449 -2.15 3.42 10.94
CA MET A 449 -2.88 2.87 12.08
C MET A 449 -4.39 3.18 11.96
N PRO A 450 -5.27 2.16 11.79
CA PRO A 450 -6.70 2.37 11.58
C PRO A 450 -7.35 3.27 12.62
N LEU A 451 -7.07 3.05 13.90
CA LEU A 451 -7.65 3.84 14.98
C LEU A 451 -7.22 5.32 14.89
N ALA A 452 -5.95 5.57 14.57
CA ALA A 452 -5.41 6.93 14.46
C ALA A 452 -6.05 7.66 13.26
N ILE A 453 -6.21 6.96 12.13
CA ILE A 453 -6.90 7.45 10.93
C ILE A 453 -8.35 7.83 11.22
N GLU A 454 -9.09 6.97 11.93
CA GLU A 454 -10.49 7.26 12.29
C GLU A 454 -10.62 8.47 13.23
N LEU A 455 -9.70 8.61 14.20
CA LEU A 455 -9.65 9.79 15.08
C LEU A 455 -9.32 11.06 14.29
N ALA A 456 -8.40 10.99 13.33
CA ALA A 456 -8.03 12.11 12.46
C ALA A 456 -9.19 12.51 11.53
N ALA A 457 -9.86 11.53 10.93
CA ALA A 457 -11.04 11.76 10.10
C ALA A 457 -12.14 12.51 10.88
N ALA A 458 -12.38 12.13 12.14
CA ALA A 458 -13.36 12.80 12.99
C ALA A 458 -13.05 14.30 13.22
N ARG A 459 -11.78 14.71 13.16
CA ARG A 459 -11.36 16.11 13.31
C ARG A 459 -11.70 16.97 12.10
N LEU A 460 -11.86 16.38 10.92
CA LEU A 460 -12.23 17.10 9.70
C LEU A 460 -13.63 17.74 9.79
N ARG A 461 -14.44 17.42 10.81
CA ARG A 461 -15.65 18.19 11.11
C ARG A 461 -15.39 19.66 11.47
N THR A 462 -14.24 19.94 12.08
CA THR A 462 -13.92 21.26 12.68
C THR A 462 -12.64 21.90 12.13
N MET A 463 -11.87 21.22 11.29
CA MET A 463 -10.63 21.73 10.68
C MET A 463 -10.47 21.28 9.22
N SER A 464 -9.73 22.02 8.40
CA SER A 464 -9.43 21.61 7.00
C SER A 464 -8.40 20.46 6.96
N LEU A 465 -8.27 19.81 5.80
CA LEU A 465 -7.30 18.73 5.60
C LEU A 465 -5.85 19.24 5.71
N ASP A 466 -5.53 20.41 5.16
CA ASP A 466 -4.20 21.01 5.28
C ASP A 466 -3.87 21.42 6.72
N GLN A 467 -4.86 21.93 7.46
CA GLN A 467 -4.70 22.26 8.87
C GLN A 467 -4.46 21.02 9.73
N LEU A 468 -5.10 19.90 9.39
CA LEU A 468 -4.84 18.61 10.00
C LEU A 468 -3.40 18.17 9.69
N ALA A 469 -3.01 18.13 8.41
CA ALA A 469 -1.67 17.72 7.98
C ALA A 469 -0.54 18.51 8.66
N ASN A 470 -0.69 19.84 8.79
CA ASN A 470 0.33 20.71 9.39
C ASN A 470 0.36 20.69 10.94
N ARG A 471 -0.56 19.98 11.60
CA ARG A 471 -0.64 19.89 13.06
C ARG A 471 -0.44 18.47 13.60
N LEU A 472 -0.17 17.50 12.72
CA LEU A 472 0.08 16.11 13.10
C LEU A 472 1.45 15.89 13.76
N ASP A 473 2.30 16.93 13.77
CA ASP A 473 3.53 16.97 14.57
C ASP A 473 3.26 16.99 16.09
N ASP A 474 2.04 17.36 16.52
CA ASP A 474 1.54 17.23 17.91
C ASP A 474 0.22 16.42 17.91
N ARG A 475 0.26 15.25 17.27
CA ARG A 475 -0.92 14.39 17.06
C ARG A 475 -1.56 13.93 18.36
N PHE A 476 -0.82 13.81 19.46
CA PHE A 476 -1.38 13.42 20.76
C PHE A 476 -2.32 14.46 21.35
N ARG A 477 -1.95 15.74 21.27
CA ARG A 477 -2.84 16.82 21.69
C ARG A 477 -4.01 16.97 20.72
N LEU A 478 -3.74 16.80 19.42
CA LEU A 478 -4.74 16.92 18.36
C LEU A 478 -5.80 15.82 18.38
N LEU A 479 -5.49 14.57 18.75
CA LEU A 479 -6.40 13.41 18.69
C LEU A 479 -7.13 13.11 20.02
N THR A 480 -7.41 14.14 20.81
CA THR A 480 -8.18 14.09 22.06
C THR A 480 -9.71 14.19 21.85
N GLY A 481 -10.43 13.06 21.73
CA GLY A 481 -11.90 13.08 21.73
C GLY A 481 -12.61 12.14 20.75
N GLY A 482 -12.25 10.86 20.74
CA GLY A 482 -12.92 9.81 19.96
C GLY A 482 -14.36 9.52 20.39
N SER A 483 -14.95 8.48 19.80
CA SER A 483 -16.35 8.07 20.03
C SER A 483 -16.73 8.01 21.52
N ARG A 484 -17.86 8.65 21.89
CA ARG A 484 -18.38 8.65 23.27
C ARG A 484 -18.68 7.24 23.80
N THR A 485 -18.89 6.28 22.90
CA THR A 485 -19.19 4.87 23.20
C THR A 485 -17.94 3.97 23.19
N ALA A 486 -16.77 4.46 22.78
CA ALA A 486 -15.52 3.71 22.90
C ALA A 486 -15.06 3.65 24.37
N LEU A 487 -14.45 2.51 24.74
CA LEU A 487 -13.83 2.32 26.06
C LEU A 487 -12.92 3.50 26.40
N PRO A 488 -12.87 3.99 27.66
CA PRO A 488 -12.09 5.17 28.04
C PRO A 488 -10.65 5.20 27.50
N ARG A 489 -10.01 4.04 27.42
CA ARG A 489 -8.64 3.82 26.93
C ARG A 489 -8.46 3.84 25.41
N HIS A 490 -9.53 3.72 24.62
CA HIS A 490 -9.50 3.84 23.15
C HIS A 490 -9.96 5.22 22.68
N ARG A 491 -10.23 6.16 23.60
CA ARG A 491 -10.75 7.49 23.27
C ARG A 491 -9.70 8.45 22.70
N THR A 492 -8.42 8.19 22.97
CA THR A 492 -7.29 8.96 22.42
C THR A 492 -6.17 8.00 22.04
N LEU A 493 -5.41 8.35 21.00
CA LEU A 493 -4.21 7.60 20.60
C LEU A 493 -3.21 7.51 21.76
N ARG A 494 -3.06 8.60 22.51
CA ARG A 494 -2.21 8.67 23.71
C ARG A 494 -2.62 7.66 24.78
N ALA A 495 -3.92 7.49 25.05
CA ALA A 495 -4.39 6.54 26.07
C ALA A 495 -4.13 5.07 25.71
N VAL A 496 -4.06 4.75 24.42
CA VAL A 496 -3.69 3.39 23.96
C VAL A 496 -2.21 3.12 24.22
N ILE A 497 -1.35 4.12 24.01
CA ILE A 497 0.11 4.01 24.18
C ILE A 497 0.51 4.14 25.66
N ASP A 498 -0.06 5.09 26.42
CA ASP A 498 0.13 5.23 27.87
C ASP A 498 -0.09 3.88 28.58
N TRP A 499 -1.12 3.17 28.14
CA TRP A 499 -1.43 1.85 28.69
C TRP A 499 -0.47 0.75 28.20
N SER A 500 -0.01 0.77 26.95
CA SER A 500 1.10 -0.11 26.51
C SER A 500 2.37 0.11 27.32
N TRP A 501 2.62 1.35 27.72
CA TRP A 501 3.79 1.76 28.48
C TRP A 501 3.74 1.34 29.96
N GLU A 502 2.56 1.36 30.58
CA GLU A 502 2.37 0.92 31.97
C GLU A 502 2.68 -0.56 32.18
N LEU A 503 2.53 -1.41 31.15
CA LEU A 503 2.82 -2.85 31.20
C LEU A 503 4.31 -3.20 31.05
N LEU A 504 5.16 -2.22 30.73
CA LEU A 504 6.59 -2.43 30.56
C LEU A 504 7.32 -2.46 31.90
N THR A 505 8.36 -3.29 31.97
CA THR A 505 9.35 -3.22 33.04
C THR A 505 10.18 -1.93 32.93
N ASP A 506 10.84 -1.53 34.00
CA ASP A 506 11.61 -0.28 33.97
C ASP A 506 12.78 -0.33 32.97
N ALA A 507 13.41 -1.51 32.79
CA ALA A 507 14.44 -1.73 31.78
C ALA A 507 13.90 -1.63 30.35
N GLU A 508 12.73 -2.24 30.08
CA GLU A 508 12.04 -2.11 28.78
C GLU A 508 11.66 -0.66 28.47
N ARG A 509 11.18 0.09 29.47
CA ARG A 509 10.86 1.52 29.32
C ARG A 509 12.09 2.35 29.01
N GLU A 510 13.23 2.03 29.60
CA GLU A 510 14.49 2.75 29.37
C GLU A 510 15.01 2.52 27.95
N VAL A 511 15.09 1.27 27.51
CA VAL A 511 15.48 0.92 26.14
C VAL A 511 14.53 1.55 25.13
N LEU A 512 13.21 1.48 25.34
CA LEU A 512 12.24 2.09 24.43
C LEU A 512 12.41 3.61 24.33
N ARG A 513 12.68 4.33 25.44
CA ARG A 513 12.97 5.78 25.40
C ARG A 513 14.23 6.06 24.60
N ARG A 514 15.32 5.35 24.88
CA ARG A 514 16.62 5.61 24.24
C ARG A 514 16.60 5.27 22.77
N LEU A 515 15.85 4.25 22.34
CA LEU A 515 15.67 3.91 20.93
C LEU A 515 14.92 4.99 20.12
N SER A 516 14.23 5.92 20.78
CA SER A 516 13.48 6.96 20.09
C SER A 516 14.38 7.96 19.34
N VAL A 517 15.70 7.98 19.61
CA VAL A 517 16.65 8.86 18.90
C VAL A 517 16.94 8.39 17.47
N PHE A 518 16.69 7.11 17.15
CA PHE A 518 16.93 6.55 15.82
C PHE A 518 15.81 6.92 14.84
N SER A 519 16.19 7.34 13.63
CA SER A 519 15.25 7.69 12.56
C SER A 519 15.05 6.57 11.53
N GLY A 520 16.08 5.76 11.26
CA GLY A 520 16.02 4.60 10.37
C GLY A 520 15.77 3.25 11.07
N GLY A 521 15.46 3.28 12.37
CA GLY A 521 15.57 2.13 13.28
C GLY A 521 17.00 1.86 13.71
N ALA A 522 17.20 0.85 14.54
CA ALA A 522 18.50 0.49 15.10
C ALA A 522 18.88 -0.94 14.72
N THR A 523 20.15 -1.16 14.37
CA THR A 523 20.77 -2.49 14.45
C THR A 523 20.98 -2.87 15.92
N LEU A 524 21.22 -4.16 16.21
CA LEU A 524 21.52 -4.60 17.57
C LEU A 524 22.75 -3.86 18.14
N GLU A 525 23.84 -3.80 17.37
CA GLU A 525 25.08 -3.12 17.77
C GLU A 525 24.83 -1.63 18.08
N ALA A 526 24.07 -0.93 17.25
CA ALA A 526 23.73 0.47 17.49
C ALA A 526 22.88 0.65 18.75
N ALA A 527 21.91 -0.24 18.96
CA ALA A 527 21.04 -0.23 20.13
C ALA A 527 21.84 -0.48 21.42
N GLU A 528 22.76 -1.45 21.44
CA GLU A 528 23.64 -1.73 22.58
C GLU A 528 24.51 -0.53 22.94
N ARG A 529 25.08 0.14 21.94
CA ARG A 529 25.94 1.32 22.14
C ARG A 529 25.18 2.53 22.66
N VAL A 530 23.96 2.76 22.19
CA VAL A 530 23.13 3.91 22.60
C VAL A 530 22.38 3.65 23.91
N CYS A 531 21.93 2.42 24.15
CA CYS A 531 21.23 2.05 25.38
C CYS A 531 22.19 1.72 26.53
N ALA A 532 23.46 1.40 26.25
CA ALA A 532 24.52 1.12 27.22
C ALA A 532 24.15 0.00 28.23
N ASP A 533 23.58 -1.09 27.72
CA ASP A 533 23.13 -2.25 28.50
C ASP A 533 23.39 -3.55 27.71
N ASP A 534 24.02 -4.54 28.35
CA ASP A 534 24.40 -5.82 27.75
C ASP A 534 23.20 -6.79 27.59
N THR A 535 22.04 -6.44 28.14
CA THR A 535 20.77 -7.21 28.04
C THR A 535 19.83 -6.67 26.95
N VAL A 536 20.29 -5.73 26.13
CA VAL A 536 19.48 -5.06 25.10
C VAL A 536 18.88 -6.03 24.10
N GLU A 537 19.56 -7.12 23.72
CA GLU A 537 19.00 -8.13 22.81
C GLU A 537 17.71 -8.78 23.36
N GLU A 538 17.72 -9.17 24.63
CA GLU A 538 16.55 -9.76 25.30
C GLU A 538 15.41 -8.74 25.42
N LEU A 539 15.75 -7.48 25.74
CA LEU A 539 14.77 -6.39 25.86
C LEU A 539 14.16 -5.99 24.52
N LEU A 540 14.96 -5.97 23.44
CA LEU A 540 14.48 -5.72 22.07
C LEU A 540 13.54 -6.84 21.61
N THR A 541 13.86 -8.09 21.95
CA THR A 541 13.00 -9.24 21.69
C THR A 541 11.66 -9.08 22.42
N ALA A 542 11.69 -8.78 23.73
CA ALA A 542 10.48 -8.56 24.52
C ALA A 542 9.63 -7.37 24.00
N LEU A 543 10.28 -6.26 23.62
CA LEU A 543 9.59 -5.10 23.04
C LEU A 543 8.98 -5.42 21.65
N THR A 544 9.61 -6.31 20.88
CA THR A 544 9.08 -6.80 19.60
C THR A 544 7.88 -7.73 19.83
N GLU A 545 7.97 -8.66 20.78
CA GLU A 545 6.87 -9.53 21.19
C GLU A 545 5.65 -8.73 21.67
N LYS A 546 5.89 -7.62 22.36
CA LYS A 546 4.86 -6.65 22.81
C LYS A 546 4.38 -5.70 21.71
N SER A 547 4.85 -5.89 20.47
CA SER A 547 4.51 -5.08 19.30
C SER A 547 4.81 -3.58 19.45
N LEU A 548 5.82 -3.20 20.25
CA LEU A 548 6.31 -1.83 20.37
C LEU A 548 7.43 -1.51 19.39
N LEU A 549 8.12 -2.55 18.95
CA LEU A 549 9.10 -2.55 17.88
C LEU A 549 8.66 -3.51 16.78
N VAL A 550 9.12 -3.23 15.57
CA VAL A 550 9.02 -4.12 14.41
C VAL A 550 10.44 -4.54 14.04
N ALA A 551 10.70 -5.85 14.04
CA ALA A 551 11.96 -6.41 13.61
C ALA A 551 11.90 -6.78 12.11
N GLU A 552 12.65 -6.08 11.27
CA GLU A 552 12.74 -6.32 9.83
C GLU A 552 14.21 -6.27 9.40
N ASN A 553 14.68 -7.29 8.68
CA ASN A 553 16.04 -7.32 8.11
C ASN A 553 17.14 -6.93 9.13
N GLU A 554 17.15 -7.57 10.31
CA GLU A 554 18.10 -7.31 11.40
C GLU A 554 18.01 -5.89 12.02
N ARG A 555 16.96 -5.14 11.72
CA ARG A 555 16.68 -3.83 12.31
C ARG A 555 15.44 -3.81 13.17
N TYR A 556 15.54 -3.10 14.29
CA TYR A 556 14.44 -2.78 15.18
C TYR A 556 13.92 -1.38 14.86
N ARG A 557 12.69 -1.30 14.39
CA ARG A 557 12.02 -0.04 14.03
C ARG A 557 10.87 0.24 14.98
N MET A 558 10.74 1.50 15.36
CA MET A 558 9.61 1.97 16.13
C MET A 558 8.61 2.66 15.20
N LEU A 559 7.32 2.33 15.34
CA LEU A 559 6.26 3.07 14.64
C LEU A 559 6.32 4.54 15.07
N GLY A 560 6.11 5.49 14.15
CA GLY A 560 6.28 6.92 14.42
C GLY A 560 5.47 7.40 15.63
N THR A 561 4.26 6.89 15.81
CA THR A 561 3.40 7.11 16.98
C THR A 561 4.04 6.65 18.29
N ILE A 562 4.67 5.48 18.33
CA ILE A 562 5.37 4.98 19.53
C ILE A 562 6.65 5.80 19.75
N LYS A 563 7.33 6.18 18.67
CA LYS A 563 8.54 7.01 18.69
C LYS A 563 8.33 8.36 19.34
N GLU A 564 7.36 9.15 18.90
CA GLU A 564 7.06 10.46 19.49
C GLU A 564 6.68 10.34 20.97
N TYR A 565 5.94 9.28 21.33
CA TYR A 565 5.62 9.01 22.73
C TYR A 565 6.88 8.69 23.55
N ALA A 566 7.76 7.84 23.02
CA ALA A 566 9.02 7.50 23.65
C ALA A 566 9.96 8.72 23.77
N GLU A 567 9.99 9.61 22.78
CA GLU A 567 10.72 10.89 22.83
C GLU A 567 10.19 11.81 23.93
N GLN A 568 8.86 11.93 24.09
CA GLN A 568 8.27 12.67 25.20
C GLN A 568 8.68 12.07 26.54
N ARG A 569 8.65 10.74 26.67
CA ARG A 569 9.06 10.05 27.90
C ARG A 569 10.56 10.19 28.17
N LEU A 570 11.39 10.18 27.13
CA LEU A 570 12.83 10.44 27.22
C LEU A 570 13.11 11.84 27.78
N ALA A 571 12.35 12.84 27.32
CA ALA A 571 12.44 14.21 27.82
C ALA A 571 11.95 14.32 29.28
N GLU A 572 10.82 13.67 29.63
CA GLU A 572 10.31 13.62 31.00
C GLU A 572 11.29 12.94 31.97
N ALA A 573 12.06 11.95 31.49
CA ALA A 573 13.11 11.29 32.26
C ALA A 573 14.42 12.10 32.36
N GLY A 574 14.56 13.20 31.61
CA GLY A 574 15.79 14.01 31.56
C GLY A 574 16.95 13.32 30.82
N GLU A 575 16.64 12.37 29.94
CA GLU A 575 17.62 11.49 29.27
C GLU A 575 17.91 11.91 27.81
N THR A 576 17.26 12.97 27.30
CA THR A 576 17.40 13.44 25.92
C THR A 576 18.85 13.73 25.53
N ASP A 577 19.57 14.51 26.32
CA ASP A 577 20.96 14.88 26.02
C ASP A 577 21.93 13.70 26.08
N PRO A 578 21.91 12.84 27.12
CA PRO A 578 22.69 11.60 27.14
C PRO A 578 22.44 10.70 25.92
N ALA A 579 21.19 10.42 25.59
CA ALA A 579 20.84 9.55 24.46
C ALA A 579 21.26 10.15 23.12
N ARG A 580 21.02 11.46 22.90
CA ARG A 580 21.49 12.18 21.71
C ARG A 580 23.01 12.09 21.55
N ARG A 581 23.77 12.31 22.63
CA ARG A 581 25.25 12.23 22.57
C ARG A 581 25.75 10.82 22.29
N ALA A 582 25.14 9.80 22.89
CA ALA A 582 25.50 8.41 22.60
C ALA A 582 25.22 8.03 21.14
N HIS A 583 24.07 8.45 20.61
CA HIS A 583 23.71 8.31 19.20
C HIS A 583 24.69 9.03 18.27
N LEU A 584 24.99 10.30 18.55
CA LEU A 584 25.97 11.07 17.78
C LEU A 584 27.36 10.43 17.79
N MET A 585 27.81 9.97 18.96
CA MET A 585 29.11 9.30 19.11
C MET A 585 29.18 8.02 18.29
N TYR A 586 28.18 7.15 18.35
CA TYR A 586 28.15 5.91 17.58
C TYR A 586 28.23 6.16 16.06
N PHE A 587 27.39 7.05 15.52
CA PHE A 587 27.40 7.33 14.09
C PHE A 587 28.63 8.12 13.63
N THR A 588 29.25 8.90 14.52
CA THR A 588 30.56 9.52 14.26
C THR A 588 31.65 8.45 14.17
N GLU A 589 31.70 7.52 15.13
CA GLU A 589 32.66 6.39 15.13
C GLU A 589 32.51 5.52 13.87
N LEU A 590 31.26 5.25 13.46
CA LEU A 590 30.97 4.52 12.22
C LEU A 590 31.50 5.27 10.98
N ALA A 591 31.23 6.57 10.88
CA ALA A 591 31.70 7.39 9.76
C ALA A 591 33.24 7.50 9.74
N GLU A 592 33.88 7.66 10.89
CA GLU A 592 35.34 7.71 11.03
C GLU A 592 35.99 6.39 10.62
N THR A 593 35.37 5.26 10.97
CA THR A 593 35.83 3.94 10.56
C THR A 593 35.70 3.76 9.04
N ALA A 594 34.63 4.28 8.45
CA ALA A 594 34.36 4.16 7.02
C ALA A 594 35.27 5.06 6.16
N GLU A 595 35.60 6.28 6.60
CA GLU A 595 36.27 7.32 5.79
C GLU A 595 37.47 6.80 4.98
N PRO A 596 38.47 6.11 5.57
CA PRO A 596 39.66 5.70 4.83
C PRO A 596 39.37 4.62 3.78
N HIS A 597 38.29 3.86 3.96
CA HIS A 597 37.87 2.81 3.04
C HIS A 597 37.06 3.34 1.85
N LEU A 598 36.45 4.52 1.97
CA LEU A 598 35.74 5.19 0.89
C LEU A 598 36.67 5.64 -0.25
N ARG A 599 37.99 5.65 -0.02
CA ARG A 599 39.03 5.99 -1.01
C ARG A 599 39.85 4.77 -1.47
N ARG A 600 39.31 3.55 -1.25
CA ARG A 600 39.97 2.26 -1.54
C ARG A 600 39.00 1.24 -2.13
N ALA A 601 39.47 0.03 -2.41
CA ALA A 601 38.70 -1.06 -3.00
C ALA A 601 37.39 -1.41 -2.25
N GLN A 602 37.33 -1.17 -0.93
CA GLN A 602 36.15 -1.42 -0.09
C GLN A 602 35.08 -0.31 -0.18
N GLN A 603 35.26 0.69 -1.06
CA GLN A 603 34.36 1.84 -1.20
C GLN A 603 32.88 1.47 -1.29
N LEU A 604 32.50 0.48 -2.12
CA LEU A 604 31.10 0.06 -2.25
C LEU A 604 30.52 -0.57 -0.98
N GLU A 605 31.32 -1.36 -0.27
CA GLU A 605 30.89 -2.01 0.97
C GLU A 605 30.57 -0.96 2.04
N TRP A 606 31.46 0.02 2.20
CA TRP A 606 31.29 1.06 3.21
C TRP A 606 30.26 2.11 2.82
N LEU A 607 30.14 2.46 1.54
CA LEU A 607 29.03 3.30 1.06
C LEU A 607 27.68 2.65 1.33
N ALA A 608 27.53 1.35 1.05
CA ALA A 608 26.28 0.63 1.34
C ALA A 608 25.96 0.60 2.84
N LYS A 609 26.98 0.45 3.70
CA LYS A 609 26.81 0.50 5.17
C LYS A 609 26.36 1.89 5.64
N LEU A 610 26.99 2.96 5.16
CA LEU A 610 26.62 4.33 5.53
C LEU A 610 25.25 4.71 4.97
N GLU A 611 24.92 4.29 3.75
CA GLU A 611 23.62 4.52 3.13
C GLU A 611 22.48 3.85 3.91
N ALA A 612 22.71 2.64 4.43
CA ALA A 612 21.75 1.98 5.31
C ALA A 612 21.51 2.74 6.62
N GLU A 613 22.43 3.62 7.01
CA GLU A 613 22.36 4.47 8.21
C GLU A 613 22.14 5.96 7.91
N HIS A 614 21.83 6.32 6.66
CA HIS A 614 21.70 7.71 6.21
C HIS A 614 20.77 8.53 7.12
N ASP A 615 19.56 8.02 7.39
CA ASP A 615 18.57 8.68 8.25
C ASP A 615 19.09 8.92 9.67
N ASN A 616 19.90 7.99 10.19
CA ASN A 616 20.47 8.08 11.52
C ASN A 616 21.67 9.06 11.56
N ILE A 617 22.51 9.09 10.52
CA ILE A 617 23.59 10.07 10.36
C ILE A 617 23.00 11.49 10.26
N ALA A 618 21.97 11.67 9.43
CA ALA A 618 21.28 12.95 9.28
C ALA A 618 20.58 13.38 10.59
N ALA A 619 19.95 12.45 11.31
CA ALA A 619 19.34 12.72 12.61
C ALA A 619 20.39 13.08 13.69
N ALA A 620 21.53 12.40 13.72
CA ALA A 620 22.64 12.72 14.60
C ALA A 620 23.18 14.13 14.34
N MET A 621 23.38 14.48 13.07
CA MET A 621 23.86 15.79 12.66
C MET A 621 22.87 16.90 13.04
N ARG A 622 21.59 16.75 12.66
CA ARG A 622 20.53 17.71 13.02
C ARG A 622 20.37 17.87 14.52
N GLY A 623 20.46 16.76 15.28
CA GLY A 623 20.43 16.79 16.75
C GLY A 623 21.60 17.55 17.35
N ALA A 624 22.82 17.37 16.83
CA ALA A 624 24.01 18.11 17.27
C ALA A 624 23.89 19.61 16.99
N LEU A 625 23.45 19.99 15.78
CA LEU A 625 23.23 21.38 15.38
C LEU A 625 22.16 22.05 16.27
N ALA A 626 21.03 21.38 16.50
CA ALA A 626 19.94 21.91 17.34
C ALA A 626 20.37 22.11 18.81
N ALA A 627 21.27 21.26 19.31
CA ALA A 627 21.81 21.36 20.66
C ALA A 627 22.95 22.39 20.81
N GLY A 628 23.40 23.02 19.71
CA GLY A 628 24.57 23.90 19.72
C GLY A 628 25.89 23.17 20.01
N ASP A 629 25.96 21.87 19.71
CA ASP A 629 27.10 21.00 19.99
C ASP A 629 28.15 21.09 18.87
N ALA A 630 28.87 22.22 18.82
CA ALA A 630 29.84 22.48 17.75
C ALA A 630 30.91 21.38 17.61
N PRO A 631 31.55 20.87 18.69
CA PRO A 631 32.54 19.81 18.57
C PRO A 631 31.96 18.52 17.99
N GLY A 632 30.77 18.11 18.44
CA GLY A 632 30.11 16.91 17.95
C GLY A 632 29.67 17.02 16.48
N ALA A 633 29.04 18.14 16.11
CA ALA A 633 28.61 18.40 14.74
C ALA A 633 29.79 18.46 13.76
N MET A 634 30.86 19.18 14.11
CA MET A 634 32.04 19.32 13.26
C MET A 634 32.81 18.00 13.12
N ARG A 635 32.88 17.17 14.17
CA ARG A 635 33.53 15.86 14.10
C ARG A 635 32.78 14.89 13.19
N LEU A 636 31.44 14.82 13.30
CA LEU A 636 30.63 14.04 12.37
C LEU A 636 30.77 14.57 10.93
N ALA A 637 30.75 15.89 10.75
CA ALA A 637 30.88 16.49 9.43
C ALA A 637 32.24 16.22 8.77
N ALA A 638 33.33 16.22 9.55
CA ALA A 638 34.64 15.83 9.07
C ALA A 638 34.69 14.35 8.63
N ALA A 639 33.98 13.46 9.32
CA ALA A 639 33.96 12.03 9.00
C ALA A 639 33.00 11.69 7.83
N ALA A 640 31.82 12.30 7.79
CA ALA A 640 30.78 12.01 6.80
C ALA A 640 30.91 12.82 5.49
N GLY A 641 31.78 13.84 5.44
CA GLY A 641 31.93 14.73 4.29
C GLY A 641 32.15 14.01 2.96
N TRP A 642 32.99 12.97 2.96
CA TRP A 642 33.26 12.19 1.74
C TRP A 642 32.12 11.22 1.38
N TYR A 643 31.38 10.72 2.37
CA TYR A 643 30.17 9.94 2.13
C TYR A 643 29.10 10.79 1.45
N TRP A 644 28.81 11.99 1.96
CA TRP A 644 27.84 12.88 1.31
C TRP A 644 28.28 13.29 -0.10
N TRP A 645 29.60 13.44 -0.31
CA TRP A 645 30.15 13.70 -1.62
C TRP A 645 29.88 12.56 -2.61
N LEU A 646 30.07 11.31 -2.21
CA LEU A 646 29.98 10.16 -3.13
C LEU A 646 28.57 9.55 -3.22
N GLY A 647 27.82 9.52 -2.13
CA GLY A 647 26.56 8.80 -2.00
C GLY A 647 25.34 9.48 -2.64
N GLY A 648 25.53 10.51 -3.46
CA GLY A 648 24.43 11.25 -4.10
C GLY A 648 23.75 12.29 -3.19
N HIS A 649 24.32 12.57 -2.02
CA HIS A 649 23.78 13.49 -1.00
C HIS A 649 24.50 14.84 -0.95
N LYS A 650 25.06 15.29 -2.09
CA LYS A 650 25.95 16.48 -2.16
C LYS A 650 25.31 17.76 -1.63
N THR A 651 24.05 18.02 -2.00
CA THR A 651 23.31 19.23 -1.57
C THR A 651 23.10 19.23 -0.07
N GLU A 652 22.57 18.13 0.48
CA GLU A 652 22.37 17.98 1.93
C GLU A 652 23.69 18.07 2.69
N GLY A 653 24.72 17.36 2.22
CA GLY A 653 26.05 17.40 2.84
C GLY A 653 26.64 18.80 2.89
N ASN A 654 26.54 19.57 1.81
CA ASN A 654 27.00 20.95 1.76
C ASN A 654 26.24 21.84 2.76
N GLU A 655 24.91 21.71 2.84
CA GLU A 655 24.09 22.46 3.80
C GLU A 655 24.45 22.12 5.26
N LEU A 656 24.62 20.83 5.57
CA LEU A 656 24.97 20.36 6.90
C LEU A 656 26.40 20.76 7.30
N LEU A 657 27.36 20.69 6.38
CA LEU A 657 28.74 21.15 6.58
C LEU A 657 28.77 22.65 6.89
N LEU A 658 28.10 23.47 6.06
CA LEU A 658 28.01 24.91 6.27
C LEU A 658 27.33 25.23 7.61
N ALA A 659 26.22 24.58 7.93
CA ALA A 659 25.53 24.77 9.21
C ALA A 659 26.46 24.48 10.40
N ALA A 660 27.26 23.40 10.34
CA ALA A 660 28.23 23.05 11.38
C ALA A 660 29.25 24.16 11.63
N THR A 661 29.74 24.81 10.57
CA THR A 661 30.72 25.92 10.68
C THR A 661 30.15 27.16 11.37
N THR A 662 28.82 27.32 11.40
CA THR A 662 28.17 28.48 12.03
C THR A 662 27.84 28.28 13.51
N VAL A 663 27.96 27.04 14.03
CA VAL A 663 27.67 26.75 15.44
C VAL A 663 28.82 27.27 16.32
N PRO A 664 28.55 28.16 17.29
CA PRO A 664 29.60 28.67 18.17
C PRO A 664 30.15 27.58 19.10
N GLY A 665 31.48 27.37 19.13
CA GLY A 665 32.14 26.49 20.08
C GLY A 665 33.63 26.30 19.76
N ASP A 666 34.38 25.77 20.74
CA ASP A 666 35.80 25.44 20.54
C ASP A 666 35.94 24.06 19.92
N VAL A 667 36.57 23.99 18.74
CA VAL A 667 36.69 22.77 17.92
C VAL A 667 38.16 22.57 17.61
N ALA A 668 38.61 21.31 17.68
CA ALA A 668 39.97 20.93 17.37
C ALA A 668 40.36 21.40 15.95
N GLU A 669 41.60 21.89 15.81
CA GLU A 669 42.07 22.53 14.58
C GLU A 669 42.03 21.59 13.36
N ASP A 670 42.35 20.32 13.55
CA ASP A 670 42.34 19.27 12.54
C ASP A 670 40.92 18.98 11.99
N VAL A 671 39.94 18.87 12.88
CA VAL A 671 38.52 18.71 12.52
C VAL A 671 38.03 19.93 11.76
N ARG A 672 38.35 21.13 12.25
CA ARG A 672 37.96 22.39 11.60
C ARG A 672 38.55 22.50 10.19
N ALA A 673 39.85 22.23 10.03
CA ALA A 673 40.51 22.24 8.73
C ALA A 673 39.87 21.24 7.76
N THR A 674 39.50 20.04 8.24
CA THR A 674 38.89 19.01 7.41
C THR A 674 37.50 19.42 6.91
N VAL A 675 36.65 19.96 7.79
CA VAL A 675 35.32 20.47 7.39
C VAL A 675 35.46 21.61 6.38
N TYR A 676 36.35 22.57 6.64
CA TYR A 676 36.55 23.70 5.73
C TYR A 676 37.14 23.26 4.39
N ALA A 677 37.96 22.20 4.37
CA ALA A 677 38.44 21.59 3.13
C ALA A 677 37.31 20.94 2.32
N PHE A 678 36.35 20.28 2.97
CA PHE A 678 35.15 19.77 2.27
C PHE A 678 34.27 20.91 1.75
N VAL A 679 34.01 21.95 2.55
CA VAL A 679 33.29 23.16 2.11
C VAL A 679 33.97 23.76 0.87
N THR A 680 35.30 23.88 0.88
CA THR A 680 36.09 24.31 -0.27
C THR A 680 35.86 23.41 -1.48
N GLY A 681 35.89 22.09 -1.29
CA GLY A 681 35.61 21.10 -2.35
C GLY A 681 34.22 21.28 -2.96
N PHE A 682 33.18 21.44 -2.15
CA PHE A 682 31.81 21.68 -2.62
C PHE A 682 31.67 23.01 -3.37
N LEU A 683 32.25 24.09 -2.85
CA LEU A 683 32.20 25.41 -3.47
C LEU A 683 33.00 25.50 -4.78
N THR A 684 33.97 24.62 -4.98
CA THR A 684 34.82 24.59 -6.18
C THR A 684 34.38 23.54 -7.22
N ALA A 685 33.30 22.79 -6.94
CA ALA A 685 32.81 21.72 -7.81
C ALA A 685 31.92 22.19 -8.97
N GLY A 686 32.42 22.24 -10.20
CA GLY A 686 31.60 22.47 -11.41
C GLY A 686 32.17 23.53 -12.38
N ARG A 687 31.53 23.70 -13.55
CA ARG A 687 31.97 24.67 -14.60
C ARG A 687 31.71 26.14 -14.24
N GLY A 688 30.71 26.39 -13.40
CA GLY A 688 30.29 27.71 -12.98
C GLY A 688 30.85 28.13 -11.64
N ASN A 689 31.93 27.53 -11.14
CA ASN A 689 32.48 27.80 -9.80
C ASN A 689 33.83 28.53 -9.85
N ASP A 690 34.11 29.31 -8.80
CA ASP A 690 35.28 30.18 -8.72
C ASP A 690 36.01 29.90 -7.41
N GLN A 691 37.25 29.43 -7.51
CA GLN A 691 38.15 29.26 -6.36
C GLN A 691 38.33 30.56 -5.55
N PHE A 692 38.15 31.74 -6.16
CA PHE A 692 38.18 33.02 -5.46
C PHE A 692 36.95 33.24 -4.56
N GLN A 693 35.81 32.61 -4.84
CA GLN A 693 34.66 32.61 -3.91
C GLN A 693 34.91 31.72 -2.69
N ALA A 694 35.79 30.73 -2.82
CA ALA A 694 36.25 29.89 -1.71
C ALA A 694 37.58 30.39 -1.10
N ALA A 695 38.12 31.54 -1.53
CA ALA A 695 39.46 32.00 -1.12
C ALA A 695 39.61 32.16 0.39
N GLU A 696 38.56 32.64 1.08
CA GLU A 696 38.56 32.75 2.54
C GLU A 696 38.71 31.38 3.19
N TRP A 697 37.92 30.39 2.75
CA TRP A 697 38.01 29.00 3.26
C TRP A 697 39.36 28.34 2.93
N ILE A 698 39.84 28.53 1.71
CA ILE A 698 41.15 28.02 1.25
C ILE A 698 42.27 28.57 2.15
N HIS A 699 42.25 29.88 2.41
CA HIS A 699 43.25 30.54 3.22
C HIS A 699 43.22 30.05 4.68
N GLU A 700 42.03 30.00 5.29
CA GLU A 700 41.83 29.51 6.66
C GLU A 700 42.32 28.06 6.82
N VAL A 701 41.95 27.16 5.89
CA VAL A 701 42.46 25.78 5.91
C VAL A 701 43.97 25.74 5.77
N HIS A 702 44.55 26.55 4.86
CA HIS A 702 46.00 26.57 4.67
C HIS A 702 46.74 27.03 5.93
N GLU A 703 46.26 28.09 6.59
CA GLU A 703 46.85 28.56 7.84
C GLU A 703 46.79 27.52 8.96
N ILE A 704 45.64 26.83 9.10
CA ILE A 704 45.48 25.75 10.08
C ILE A 704 46.37 24.56 9.71
N SER A 705 46.48 24.22 8.43
CA SER A 705 47.28 23.08 7.94
C SER A 705 48.76 23.17 8.36
N ALA A 706 49.29 24.38 8.51
CA ALA A 706 50.67 24.62 8.95
C ALA A 706 50.91 24.27 10.42
N ARG A 707 49.85 24.15 11.24
CA ARG A 707 49.90 23.92 12.68
C ARG A 707 49.54 22.49 13.08
N ILE A 708 49.01 21.68 12.18
CA ILE A 708 48.61 20.29 12.42
C ILE A 708 49.65 19.31 11.86
N GLU A 709 49.92 18.24 12.62
CA GLU A 709 50.95 17.24 12.32
C GLU A 709 50.47 16.16 11.34
N HIS A 710 49.23 15.68 11.53
CA HIS A 710 48.58 14.74 10.62
C HIS A 710 47.48 15.45 9.85
N ARG A 711 47.54 15.39 8.51
CA ARG A 711 46.61 16.07 7.63
C ARG A 711 45.64 15.07 7.05
N HIS A 712 44.35 15.39 7.14
CA HIS A 712 43.36 14.70 6.35
C HIS A 712 43.67 14.94 4.86
N PRO A 713 43.53 13.94 3.98
CA PRO A 713 43.83 14.07 2.56
C PRO A 713 43.13 15.25 1.87
N ALA A 714 41.89 15.56 2.24
CA ALA A 714 41.20 16.77 1.77
C ALA A 714 41.95 18.07 2.09
N VAL A 715 42.59 18.17 3.27
CA VAL A 715 43.39 19.33 3.70
C VAL A 715 44.67 19.44 2.86
N GLU A 716 45.30 18.32 2.48
CA GLU A 716 46.47 18.33 1.61
C GLU A 716 46.15 18.93 0.23
N LEU A 717 44.97 18.64 -0.33
CA LEU A 717 44.54 19.17 -1.62
C LEU A 717 44.38 20.70 -1.60
N VAL A 718 43.95 21.27 -0.47
CA VAL A 718 43.76 22.72 -0.33
C VAL A 718 45.08 23.49 -0.45
N ALA A 719 46.22 22.86 -0.14
CA ALA A 719 47.53 23.49 -0.34
C ALA A 719 47.83 23.79 -1.82
N ALA A 720 47.30 22.99 -2.75
CA ALA A 720 47.39 23.29 -4.19
C ALA A 720 46.47 24.47 -4.56
N LEU A 721 45.24 24.48 -4.05
CA LEU A 721 44.28 25.56 -4.29
C LEU A 721 44.79 26.92 -3.77
N GLU A 722 45.41 26.96 -2.58
CA GLU A 722 46.00 28.20 -2.03
C GLU A 722 47.11 28.75 -2.94
N ARG A 723 47.94 27.88 -3.54
CA ARG A 723 48.97 28.33 -4.50
C ARG A 723 48.33 28.95 -5.75
N MET A 724 47.24 28.35 -6.24
CA MET A 724 46.49 28.88 -7.38
C MET A 724 45.85 30.24 -7.07
N VAL A 725 45.32 30.43 -5.86
CA VAL A 725 44.77 31.71 -5.41
C VAL A 725 45.87 32.78 -5.28
N ARG A 726 47.03 32.44 -4.71
CA ARG A 726 48.15 33.39 -4.49
C ARG A 726 48.94 33.72 -5.75
N THR A 727 49.07 32.77 -6.67
CA THR A 727 49.82 32.92 -7.91
C THR A 727 49.02 32.31 -9.04
N PRO A 728 48.08 33.09 -9.63
CA PRO A 728 47.20 32.60 -10.68
C PRO A 728 47.97 31.96 -11.85
N ASP A 729 49.17 32.42 -12.18
CA ASP A 729 49.95 31.87 -13.30
C ASP A 729 50.64 30.52 -13.00
N ALA A 730 50.54 29.99 -11.76
CA ALA A 730 51.28 28.80 -11.29
C ALA A 730 50.41 27.53 -11.19
N PHE A 731 49.39 27.38 -12.04
CA PHE A 731 48.43 26.26 -12.00
C PHE A 731 49.06 24.85 -12.02
N VAL A 732 50.06 24.60 -12.87
CA VAL A 732 50.72 23.27 -12.94
C VAL A 732 51.59 23.03 -11.70
N LEU A 733 52.40 24.01 -11.32
CA LEU A 733 53.29 23.93 -10.16
C LEU A 733 52.53 23.75 -8.84
N ALA A 734 51.24 24.13 -8.82
CA ALA A 734 50.41 24.01 -7.63
C ALA A 734 50.22 22.57 -7.17
N TRP A 735 50.16 21.60 -8.08
CA TRP A 735 49.87 20.19 -7.78
C TRP A 735 51.13 19.31 -7.66
N GLU A 736 52.27 19.74 -8.22
CA GLU A 736 53.53 18.97 -8.21
C GLU A 736 53.99 18.52 -6.81
N PRO A 737 53.93 19.35 -5.75
CA PRO A 737 54.38 18.91 -4.42
C PRO A 737 53.59 17.72 -3.86
N LEU A 738 52.33 17.55 -4.29
CA LEU A 738 51.46 16.47 -3.83
C LEU A 738 51.81 15.11 -4.47
N LEU A 739 52.64 15.08 -5.51
CA LEU A 739 53.19 13.83 -6.06
C LEU A 739 54.08 13.09 -5.06
N ALA A 740 54.61 13.79 -4.06
CA ALA A 740 55.42 13.23 -2.98
C ALA A 740 54.62 12.93 -1.70
N SER A 741 53.29 13.09 -1.70
CA SER A 741 52.44 12.76 -0.53
C SER A 741 52.57 11.29 -0.17
N ASP A 742 52.52 10.97 1.12
CA ASP A 742 52.51 9.58 1.59
C ASP A 742 51.18 8.88 1.26
N ASP A 743 50.09 9.63 1.13
CA ASP A 743 48.76 9.10 0.77
C ASP A 743 48.70 8.80 -0.75
N PRO A 744 48.50 7.54 -1.16
CA PRO A 744 48.46 7.15 -2.57
C PRO A 744 47.27 7.76 -3.34
N TRP A 745 46.15 8.03 -2.68
CA TRP A 745 44.99 8.65 -3.30
C TRP A 745 45.27 10.13 -3.61
N VAL A 746 45.93 10.85 -2.70
CA VAL A 746 46.39 12.24 -2.93
C VAL A 746 47.34 12.30 -4.12
N ARG A 747 48.30 11.37 -4.20
CA ARG A 747 49.24 11.30 -5.34
C ARG A 747 48.54 11.00 -6.68
N ALA A 748 47.55 10.11 -6.69
CA ALA A 748 46.79 9.77 -7.90
C ALA A 748 45.96 10.97 -8.38
N LEU A 749 45.29 11.66 -7.45
CA LEU A 749 44.51 12.86 -7.74
C LEU A 749 45.40 14.02 -8.22
N ALA A 750 46.57 14.20 -7.62
CA ALA A 750 47.54 15.20 -8.07
C ALA A 750 47.99 14.96 -9.52
N ARG A 751 48.22 13.71 -9.91
CA ARG A 751 48.53 13.36 -11.31
C ARG A 751 47.37 13.69 -12.26
N LEU A 752 46.15 13.35 -11.87
CA LEU A 752 44.95 13.68 -12.65
C LEU A 752 44.86 15.20 -12.88
N GLN A 753 45.01 15.99 -11.82
CA GLN A 753 44.95 17.45 -11.89
C GLN A 753 46.11 18.04 -12.71
N LEU A 754 47.34 17.51 -12.60
CA LEU A 754 48.48 17.94 -13.42
C LEU A 754 48.23 17.73 -14.91
N GLY A 755 47.74 16.54 -15.30
CA GLY A 755 47.38 16.25 -16.69
C GLY A 755 46.32 17.22 -17.20
N LYS A 756 45.26 17.42 -16.40
CA LYS A 756 44.16 18.35 -16.73
C LYS A 756 44.63 19.80 -16.86
N MET A 757 45.39 20.33 -15.91
CA MET A 757 45.88 21.71 -15.94
C MET A 757 46.83 21.95 -17.11
N ARG A 758 47.69 20.98 -17.45
CA ARG A 758 48.53 21.07 -18.66
C ARG A 758 47.68 21.20 -19.92
N ILE A 759 46.59 20.43 -20.04
CA ILE A 759 45.65 20.55 -21.16
C ILE A 759 45.00 21.94 -21.18
N GLN A 760 44.54 22.44 -20.03
CA GLN A 760 43.92 23.77 -19.93
C GLN A 760 44.87 24.91 -20.32
N LEU A 761 46.19 24.74 -20.12
CA LEU A 761 47.21 25.73 -20.50
C LEU A 761 47.81 25.52 -21.90
N GLY A 762 47.25 24.62 -22.71
CA GLY A 762 47.73 24.34 -24.08
C GLY A 762 49.01 23.49 -24.13
N GLN A 763 49.41 22.92 -23.00
CA GLN A 763 50.54 21.99 -22.85
C GLN A 763 50.08 20.52 -22.90
N GLY A 764 48.98 20.26 -23.61
CA GLY A 764 48.34 18.94 -23.76
C GLY A 764 49.11 17.98 -24.69
N GLY A 765 50.44 17.91 -24.57
CA GLY A 765 51.27 16.94 -25.30
C GLY A 765 51.33 15.58 -24.60
N ALA A 766 52.31 14.75 -24.98
CA ALA A 766 52.50 13.40 -24.43
C ALA A 766 52.62 13.37 -22.89
N GLU A 767 53.28 14.37 -22.29
CA GLU A 767 53.42 14.48 -20.83
C GLU A 767 52.07 14.60 -20.10
N ALA A 768 51.08 15.28 -20.71
CA ALA A 768 49.74 15.38 -20.12
C ALA A 768 49.04 14.02 -20.13
N ASP A 769 49.18 13.27 -21.24
CA ASP A 769 48.61 11.94 -21.39
C ASP A 769 49.28 10.94 -20.41
N GLU A 770 50.60 10.99 -20.24
CA GLU A 770 51.35 10.20 -19.26
C GLU A 770 50.87 10.41 -17.82
N HIS A 771 50.57 11.66 -17.44
CA HIS A 771 50.02 11.96 -16.12
C HIS A 771 48.62 11.35 -15.93
N LEU A 772 47.74 11.45 -16.93
CA LEU A 772 46.39 10.88 -16.88
C LEU A 772 46.42 9.34 -16.85
N GLU A 773 47.29 8.71 -17.63
CA GLU A 773 47.48 7.25 -17.65
C GLU A 773 48.06 6.71 -16.33
N ALA A 774 49.00 7.46 -15.72
CA ALA A 774 49.55 7.13 -14.41
C ALA A 774 48.48 7.27 -13.31
N ALA A 775 47.67 8.33 -13.34
CA ALA A 775 46.55 8.50 -12.41
C ALA A 775 45.54 7.34 -12.53
N LEU A 776 45.16 6.99 -13.76
CA LEU A 776 44.28 5.85 -14.05
C LEU A 776 44.84 4.54 -13.49
N THR A 777 46.14 4.31 -13.63
CA THR A 777 46.82 3.11 -13.11
C THR A 777 46.80 3.07 -11.58
N GLU A 778 47.04 4.20 -10.92
CA GLU A 778 47.02 4.27 -9.46
C GLU A 778 45.61 4.12 -8.89
N PHE A 779 44.58 4.76 -9.46
CA PHE A 779 43.20 4.57 -9.02
C PHE A 779 42.74 3.11 -9.19
N ARG A 780 43.15 2.43 -10.28
CA ARG A 780 42.91 0.99 -10.45
C ARG A 780 43.61 0.15 -9.37
N ALA A 781 44.85 0.49 -9.02
CA ALA A 781 45.59 -0.22 -7.98
C ALA A 781 44.95 0.00 -6.59
N LEU A 782 44.40 1.18 -6.33
CA LEU A 782 43.65 1.49 -5.11
C LEU A 782 42.29 0.81 -5.06
N GLY A 783 41.68 0.55 -6.22
CA GLY A 783 40.29 0.11 -6.34
C GLY A 783 39.28 1.22 -6.07
N GLU A 784 39.70 2.48 -6.15
CA GLU A 784 38.86 3.66 -5.91
C GLU A 784 38.17 4.07 -7.21
N ARG A 785 36.83 4.00 -7.23
CA ARG A 785 36.03 4.05 -8.46
C ARG A 785 35.72 5.45 -8.94
N TRP A 786 35.61 6.43 -8.04
CA TRP A 786 35.30 7.80 -8.43
C TRP A 786 36.49 8.43 -9.17
N GLY A 787 37.70 8.36 -8.61
CA GLY A 787 38.92 8.82 -9.27
C GLY A 787 39.22 8.06 -10.57
N LEU A 788 38.95 6.74 -10.60
CA LEU A 788 38.99 5.94 -11.82
C LEU A 788 38.08 6.51 -12.91
N SER A 789 36.83 6.86 -12.57
CA SER A 789 35.88 7.44 -13.52
C SER A 789 36.36 8.77 -14.09
N LEU A 790 36.95 9.64 -13.27
CA LEU A 790 37.46 10.93 -13.70
C LEU A 790 38.65 10.78 -14.65
N ALA A 791 39.59 9.89 -14.31
CA ALA A 791 40.74 9.60 -15.19
C ALA A 791 40.30 9.00 -16.53
N LEU A 792 39.31 8.10 -16.53
CA LEU A 792 38.72 7.55 -17.76
C LEU A 792 38.06 8.64 -18.61
N CYS A 793 37.35 9.60 -18.00
CA CYS A 793 36.71 10.69 -18.72
C CYS A 793 37.72 11.61 -19.41
N GLU A 794 38.74 12.05 -18.67
CA GLU A 794 39.76 12.94 -19.23
C GLU A 794 40.51 12.22 -20.38
N LEU A 795 40.83 10.93 -20.23
CA LEU A 795 41.43 10.13 -21.32
C LEU A 795 40.46 9.93 -22.51
N ALA A 796 39.16 9.75 -22.26
CA ALA A 796 38.17 9.59 -23.32
C ALA A 796 38.11 10.84 -24.22
N ASP A 797 38.15 12.04 -23.65
CA ASP A 797 38.21 13.28 -24.41
C ASP A 797 39.49 13.36 -25.26
N ARG A 798 40.63 12.91 -24.72
CA ARG A 798 41.90 12.87 -25.46
C ARG A 798 41.88 11.89 -26.63
N ILE A 799 41.27 10.72 -26.44
CA ILE A 799 41.06 9.71 -27.48
C ILE A 799 40.10 10.23 -28.55
N ALA A 800 39.01 10.91 -28.15
CA ALA A 800 38.06 11.52 -29.06
C ALA A 800 38.73 12.57 -29.95
N MET A 801 39.58 13.45 -29.39
CA MET A 801 40.33 14.46 -30.15
C MET A 801 41.24 13.84 -31.21
N ARG A 802 41.72 12.61 -31.02
CA ARG A 802 42.51 11.86 -32.03
C ARG A 802 41.65 11.18 -33.10
N GLY A 803 40.33 11.33 -33.06
CA GLY A 803 39.37 10.78 -34.02
C GLY A 803 38.94 9.35 -33.71
N GLU A 804 39.29 8.81 -32.54
CA GLU A 804 38.99 7.44 -32.14
C GLU A 804 37.68 7.36 -31.32
N SER A 805 36.57 7.85 -31.90
CA SER A 805 35.28 8.00 -31.18
C SER A 805 34.76 6.71 -30.54
N GLY A 806 34.97 5.54 -31.17
CA GLY A 806 34.57 4.25 -30.60
C GLY A 806 35.34 3.87 -29.33
N ALA A 807 36.66 4.14 -29.30
CA ALA A 807 37.48 3.90 -28.12
C ALA A 807 37.18 4.90 -27.00
N ALA A 808 36.89 6.16 -27.36
CA ALA A 808 36.45 7.18 -26.41
C ALA A 808 35.10 6.81 -25.77
N SER A 809 34.11 6.40 -26.56
CA SER A 809 32.80 5.95 -26.06
C SER A 809 32.93 4.75 -25.11
N ALA A 810 33.86 3.82 -25.37
CA ALA A 810 34.12 2.69 -24.46
C ALA A 810 34.71 3.12 -23.12
N HIS A 811 35.57 4.16 -23.10
CA HIS A 811 36.10 4.72 -21.86
C HIS A 811 35.00 5.42 -21.04
N TYR A 812 34.12 6.18 -21.69
CA TYR A 812 32.96 6.75 -21.01
C TYR A 812 32.01 5.68 -20.49
N GLU A 813 31.77 4.59 -21.22
CA GLU A 813 30.89 3.51 -20.74
C GLU A 813 31.44 2.88 -19.46
N HIS A 814 32.76 2.67 -19.42
CA HIS A 814 33.42 2.18 -18.23
C HIS A 814 33.37 3.20 -17.08
N ALA A 815 33.58 4.50 -17.37
CA ALA A 815 33.47 5.57 -16.38
C ALA A 815 32.07 5.65 -15.78
N VAL A 816 31.03 5.59 -16.62
CA VAL A 816 29.62 5.57 -16.21
C VAL A 816 29.32 4.35 -15.34
N ALA A 817 29.79 3.16 -15.74
CA ALA A 817 29.58 1.95 -14.96
C ALA A 817 30.14 2.08 -13.53
N VAL A 818 31.41 2.49 -13.38
CA VAL A 818 32.05 2.56 -12.07
C VAL A 818 31.54 3.72 -11.20
N VAL A 819 31.18 4.87 -11.80
CA VAL A 819 30.67 6.02 -11.04
C VAL A 819 29.21 5.82 -10.61
N THR A 820 28.43 5.08 -11.39
CA THR A 820 27.05 4.71 -11.02
C THR A 820 27.04 3.77 -9.81
N GLU A 821 28.01 2.87 -9.70
CA GLU A 821 28.13 1.96 -8.54
C GLU A 821 28.33 2.72 -7.21
N VAL A 822 29.02 3.88 -7.22
CA VAL A 822 29.29 4.66 -6.00
C VAL A 822 28.18 5.66 -5.64
N GLY A 823 27.21 5.90 -6.52
CA GLY A 823 26.10 6.83 -6.26
C GLY A 823 26.33 8.29 -6.68
N ALA A 824 27.47 8.61 -7.32
CA ALA A 824 27.77 9.96 -7.84
C ALA A 824 27.08 10.20 -9.20
N ILE A 825 25.74 10.23 -9.15
CA ILE A 825 24.86 10.25 -10.32
C ILE A 825 25.02 11.54 -11.16
N GLU A 826 25.34 12.66 -10.53
CA GLU A 826 25.59 13.93 -11.19
C GLU A 826 26.76 13.87 -12.18
N ASP A 827 27.81 13.09 -11.88
CA ASP A 827 28.96 12.90 -12.77
C ASP A 827 28.55 12.11 -14.04
N VAL A 828 27.56 11.22 -13.94
CA VAL A 828 27.01 10.44 -15.07
C VAL A 828 26.39 11.36 -16.12
N VAL A 829 25.71 12.42 -15.71
CA VAL A 829 25.00 13.35 -16.62
C VAL A 829 25.98 13.93 -17.65
N ARG A 830 27.12 14.43 -17.20
CA ARG A 830 28.18 14.98 -18.06
C ARG A 830 28.75 13.91 -18.99
N MET A 831 29.03 12.70 -18.47
CA MET A 831 29.60 11.60 -19.25
C MET A 831 28.66 11.17 -20.39
N ARG A 832 27.37 10.98 -20.07
CA ARG A 832 26.33 10.60 -21.04
C ARG A 832 26.05 11.72 -22.06
N ALA A 833 26.05 12.98 -21.62
CA ALA A 833 25.94 14.13 -22.51
C ALA A 833 27.09 14.18 -23.54
N ARG A 834 28.33 13.93 -23.09
CA ARG A 834 29.50 13.87 -23.97
C ARG A 834 29.49 12.65 -24.90
N GLN A 835 29.08 11.47 -24.43
CA GLN A 835 28.86 10.29 -25.29
C GLN A 835 27.82 10.58 -26.38
N ALA A 836 26.74 11.29 -26.06
CA ALA A 836 25.72 11.63 -27.04
C ALA A 836 26.28 12.47 -28.21
N GLN A 837 27.19 13.39 -27.91
CA GLN A 837 27.91 14.17 -28.92
C GLN A 837 28.78 13.25 -29.78
N LEU A 838 29.55 12.35 -29.16
CA LEU A 838 30.41 11.41 -29.91
C LEU A 838 29.61 10.45 -30.80
N HIS A 839 28.47 9.95 -30.34
CA HIS A 839 27.57 9.11 -31.15
C HIS A 839 27.00 9.87 -32.34
N TRP A 840 26.63 11.14 -32.15
CA TRP A 840 26.18 12.00 -33.24
C TRP A 840 27.27 12.14 -34.31
N LEU A 841 28.51 12.42 -33.90
CA LEU A 841 29.65 12.57 -34.79
C LEU A 841 30.02 11.27 -35.52
N ALA A 842 29.77 10.11 -34.90
CA ALA A 842 29.92 8.81 -35.53
C ALA A 842 28.78 8.46 -36.52
N GLY A 843 27.74 9.31 -36.62
CA GLY A 843 26.58 9.08 -37.47
C GLY A 843 25.51 8.16 -36.85
N ASP A 844 25.61 7.84 -35.56
CA ASP A 844 24.63 7.04 -34.83
C ASP A 844 23.65 7.93 -34.06
N GLU A 845 22.68 8.47 -34.80
CA GLU A 845 21.65 9.36 -34.25
C GLU A 845 20.80 8.66 -33.16
N GLN A 846 20.56 7.36 -33.31
CA GLN A 846 19.77 6.60 -32.35
C GLN A 846 20.51 6.46 -31.02
N ALA A 847 21.80 6.09 -31.03
CA ALA A 847 22.62 6.03 -29.82
C ALA A 847 22.81 7.42 -29.19
N SER A 848 22.95 8.47 -29.99
CA SER A 848 23.02 9.86 -29.51
C SER A 848 21.75 10.25 -28.75
N ALA A 849 20.57 9.99 -29.33
CA ALA A 849 19.29 10.26 -28.69
C ALA A 849 19.09 9.44 -27.40
N ALA A 850 19.49 8.17 -27.40
CA ALA A 850 19.42 7.31 -26.23
C ALA A 850 20.31 7.82 -25.08
N ALA A 851 21.55 8.22 -25.37
CA ALA A 851 22.47 8.77 -24.39
C ALA A 851 21.96 10.10 -23.80
N LEU A 852 21.38 11.00 -24.61
CA LEU A 852 20.72 12.22 -24.11
C LEU A 852 19.53 11.92 -23.21
N ALA A 853 18.70 10.94 -23.57
CA ALA A 853 17.56 10.54 -22.76
C ALA A 853 18.00 9.94 -21.42
N GLU A 854 19.10 9.20 -21.40
CA GLU A 854 19.71 8.69 -20.17
C GLU A 854 20.28 9.82 -19.31
N ALA A 855 21.05 10.75 -19.90
CA ALA A 855 21.53 11.94 -19.19
C ALA A 855 20.38 12.74 -18.57
N GLN A 856 19.27 12.91 -19.30
CA GLN A 856 18.06 13.59 -18.82
C GLN A 856 17.45 12.87 -17.62
N ARG A 857 17.27 11.54 -17.68
CA ARG A 857 16.73 10.75 -16.57
C ARG A 857 17.57 10.85 -15.31
N TYR A 858 18.90 10.90 -15.45
CA TYR A 858 19.78 11.12 -14.31
C TYR A 858 19.68 12.55 -13.80
N ALA A 859 19.65 13.55 -14.68
CA ALA A 859 19.55 14.95 -14.28
C ALA A 859 18.22 15.27 -13.55
N GLU A 860 17.11 14.64 -13.92
CA GLU A 860 15.81 14.77 -13.24
C GLU A 860 15.83 14.23 -11.80
N ARG A 861 16.77 13.34 -11.47
CA ARG A 861 16.92 12.75 -10.14
C ARG A 861 17.90 13.51 -9.25
N VAL A 862 18.57 14.53 -9.78
CA VAL A 862 19.68 15.22 -9.13
C VAL A 862 19.24 16.64 -8.76
N ALA A 863 19.36 16.99 -7.48
CA ALA A 863 19.11 18.35 -6.97
C ALA A 863 20.37 19.24 -7.07
N TRP A 864 21.12 19.12 -8.17
CA TRP A 864 22.40 19.82 -8.41
C TRP A 864 22.35 20.60 -9.75
N PRO A 865 22.25 21.95 -9.71
CA PRO A 865 22.02 22.79 -10.89
C PRO A 865 23.06 22.65 -12.02
N GLU A 866 24.31 22.35 -11.68
CA GLU A 866 25.44 22.30 -12.62
C GLU A 866 25.31 21.12 -13.60
N ALA A 867 24.77 19.98 -13.16
CA ALA A 867 24.59 18.80 -14.01
C ALA A 867 23.54 19.07 -15.11
N LEU A 868 22.47 19.78 -14.77
CA LEU A 868 21.42 20.19 -15.71
C LEU A 868 21.94 21.20 -16.74
N THR A 869 22.82 22.10 -16.32
CA THR A 869 23.46 23.08 -17.20
C THR A 869 24.34 22.39 -18.26
N GLU A 870 25.16 21.42 -17.86
CA GLU A 870 25.99 20.63 -18.80
C GLU A 870 25.14 19.91 -19.84
N LEU A 871 24.02 19.31 -19.41
CA LEU A 871 23.09 18.66 -20.32
C LEU A 871 22.45 19.63 -21.30
N ALA A 872 22.04 20.82 -20.83
CA ALA A 872 21.44 21.84 -21.69
C ALA A 872 22.44 22.34 -22.76
N LEU A 873 23.71 22.59 -22.38
CA LEU A 873 24.75 22.97 -23.34
C LEU A 873 25.01 21.87 -24.39
N ALA A 874 25.07 20.60 -23.97
CA ALA A 874 25.24 19.49 -24.91
C ALA A 874 24.05 19.33 -25.88
N LYS A 875 22.83 19.52 -25.39
CA LYS A 875 21.62 19.54 -26.24
C LYS A 875 21.63 20.70 -27.22
N ALA A 876 22.06 21.89 -26.79
CA ALA A 876 22.19 23.05 -27.65
C ALA A 876 23.15 22.77 -28.82
N GLU A 877 24.29 22.15 -28.53
CA GLU A 877 25.29 21.80 -29.54
C GLU A 877 24.79 20.72 -30.53
N ILE A 878 24.13 19.66 -30.04
CA ILE A 878 23.56 18.64 -30.92
C ILE A 878 22.41 19.21 -31.77
N ALA A 879 21.56 20.06 -31.19
CA ALA A 879 20.49 20.75 -31.93
C ALA A 879 21.07 21.65 -33.04
N ARG A 880 22.16 22.35 -32.75
CA ARG A 880 22.91 23.13 -33.74
C ARG A 880 23.41 22.25 -34.88
N TRP A 881 24.05 21.11 -34.59
CA TRP A 881 24.54 20.19 -35.63
C TRP A 881 23.42 19.56 -36.46
N ARG A 882 22.22 19.40 -35.89
CA ARG A 882 21.00 18.99 -36.60
C ARG A 882 20.40 20.08 -37.49
N GLY A 883 20.81 21.33 -37.32
CA GLY A 883 20.21 22.49 -37.99
C GLY A 883 18.93 23.01 -37.33
N ASP A 884 18.61 22.59 -36.09
CA ASP A 884 17.49 23.14 -35.32
C ASP A 884 17.94 24.34 -34.47
N ALA A 885 18.05 25.49 -35.12
CA ALA A 885 18.49 26.72 -34.48
C ALA A 885 17.49 27.25 -33.43
N GLY A 886 16.23 26.82 -33.49
CA GLY A 886 15.20 27.18 -32.51
C GLY A 886 15.40 26.41 -31.20
N GLU A 887 15.62 25.10 -31.28
CA GLU A 887 15.93 24.27 -30.11
C GLU A 887 17.28 24.64 -29.49
N ALA A 888 18.30 24.91 -30.31
CA ALA A 888 19.61 25.32 -29.79
C ALA A 888 19.51 26.58 -28.91
N ARG A 889 18.79 27.62 -29.37
CA ARG A 889 18.54 28.84 -28.57
C ARG A 889 17.77 28.55 -27.28
N ARG A 890 16.71 27.74 -27.34
CA ARG A 890 15.94 27.35 -26.15
C ARG A 890 16.81 26.69 -25.09
N GLN A 891 17.71 25.79 -25.49
CA GLN A 891 18.59 25.10 -24.56
C GLN A 891 19.67 26.03 -23.97
N LEU A 892 20.16 27.01 -24.74
CA LEU A 892 21.04 28.07 -24.22
C LEU A 892 20.32 28.96 -23.19
N ASP A 893 19.05 29.30 -23.42
CA ASP A 893 18.23 30.05 -22.46
C ASP A 893 18.06 29.26 -21.16
N VAL A 894 17.81 27.95 -21.25
CA VAL A 894 17.73 27.05 -20.09
C VAL A 894 19.04 27.04 -19.30
N ALA A 895 20.17 26.85 -19.98
CA ALA A 895 21.49 26.85 -19.33
C ALA A 895 21.77 28.20 -18.64
N THR A 896 21.47 29.31 -19.30
CA THR A 896 21.68 30.67 -18.77
C THR A 896 20.80 30.95 -17.55
N ALA A 897 19.52 30.57 -17.62
CA ALA A 897 18.59 30.73 -16.51
C ALA A 897 18.99 29.89 -15.28
N MET A 898 19.49 28.68 -15.48
CA MET A 898 19.96 27.80 -14.39
C MET A 898 21.23 28.34 -13.71
N LEU A 899 22.16 28.88 -14.48
CA LEU A 899 23.42 29.44 -13.96
C LEU A 899 23.24 30.79 -13.25
N GLY A 900 22.20 31.55 -13.60
CA GLY A 900 21.96 32.88 -13.03
C GLY A 900 23.20 33.79 -13.19
N PRO A 901 23.71 34.42 -12.12
CA PRO A 901 24.92 35.26 -12.19
C PRO A 901 26.17 34.52 -12.69
N ALA A 902 26.23 33.19 -12.56
CA ALA A 902 27.37 32.42 -13.04
C ALA A 902 27.45 32.34 -14.58
N ALA A 903 26.36 32.66 -15.29
CA ALA A 903 26.35 32.69 -16.75
C ALA A 903 27.31 33.73 -17.35
N GLU A 904 27.56 34.82 -16.62
CA GLU A 904 28.44 35.92 -17.04
C GLU A 904 29.94 35.61 -16.90
N ARG A 905 30.29 34.44 -16.34
CA ARG A 905 31.68 34.04 -16.15
C ARG A 905 32.34 33.80 -17.51
N ALA A 906 33.58 34.25 -17.63
CA ALA A 906 34.34 34.29 -18.88
C ALA A 906 34.33 32.95 -19.67
N ASN A 907 34.52 31.82 -18.99
CA ASN A 907 34.52 30.49 -19.63
C ASN A 907 33.14 30.04 -20.15
N ILE A 908 32.08 30.35 -19.40
CA ILE A 908 30.70 30.02 -19.79
C ILE A 908 30.24 30.97 -20.89
N ARG A 909 30.41 32.27 -20.69
CA ARG A 909 30.09 33.32 -21.67
C ARG A 909 30.78 33.04 -23.00
N ALA A 910 32.06 32.67 -23.00
CA ALA A 910 32.78 32.29 -24.22
C ALA A 910 32.08 31.15 -24.99
N THR A 911 31.62 30.12 -24.28
CA THR A 911 30.95 28.95 -24.90
C THR A 911 29.56 29.33 -25.43
N THR A 912 28.79 30.10 -24.66
CA THR A 912 27.45 30.56 -25.05
C THR A 912 27.51 31.48 -26.27
N GLU A 913 28.38 32.49 -26.24
CA GLU A 913 28.59 33.44 -27.34
C GLU A 913 29.13 32.74 -28.60
N ASP A 914 30.00 31.74 -28.44
CA ASP A 914 30.48 30.94 -29.58
C ASP A 914 29.33 30.16 -30.26
N LEU A 915 28.44 29.55 -29.48
CA LEU A 915 27.27 28.86 -30.02
C LEU A 915 26.28 29.85 -30.68
N LEU A 916 26.01 31.00 -30.05
CA LEU A 916 25.18 32.05 -30.65
C LEU A 916 25.75 32.57 -31.97
N GLY A 917 27.07 32.72 -32.05
CA GLY A 917 27.77 33.12 -33.29
C GLY A 917 27.55 32.14 -34.45
N TYR A 918 27.39 30.84 -34.17
CA TYR A 918 27.02 29.87 -35.21
C TYR A 918 25.55 29.97 -35.63
N LEU A 919 24.66 30.30 -34.69
CA LEU A 919 23.20 30.36 -34.87
C LEU A 919 22.72 31.66 -35.52
N ALA A 920 23.56 32.70 -35.53
CA ALA A 920 23.31 33.96 -36.23
C ALA A 920 23.27 33.73 -37.76
N GLU A 921 22.19 34.20 -38.40
CA GLU A 921 22.02 34.13 -39.86
C GLU A 921 22.77 35.28 -40.54
N ASP A 922 22.77 36.47 -39.94
CA ASP A 922 23.48 37.64 -40.44
C ASP A 922 24.97 37.58 -40.04
N PRO A 923 25.91 37.77 -40.99
CA PRO A 923 27.34 37.80 -40.67
C PRO A 923 27.75 38.94 -39.72
N GLY A 924 26.99 40.03 -39.64
CA GLY A 924 27.22 41.12 -38.69
C GLY A 924 26.87 40.71 -37.26
N GLU A 925 25.68 40.13 -37.06
CA GLU A 925 25.27 39.55 -35.77
C GLU A 925 26.23 38.44 -35.32
N SER A 926 26.63 37.54 -36.25
CA SER A 926 27.62 36.50 -35.97
C SER A 926 28.94 37.10 -35.47
N ARG A 927 29.40 38.19 -36.08
CA ARG A 927 30.62 38.91 -35.68
C ARG A 927 30.54 39.48 -34.27
N GLU A 928 29.41 40.09 -33.89
CA GLU A 928 29.22 40.62 -32.53
C GLU A 928 29.40 39.51 -31.48
N HIS A 929 28.76 38.37 -31.70
CA HIS A 929 28.91 37.19 -30.84
C HIS A 929 30.35 36.64 -30.85
N ARG A 930 31.04 36.60 -32.02
CA ARG A 930 32.45 36.18 -32.07
C ARG A 930 33.38 37.12 -31.30
N VAL A 931 33.15 38.44 -31.34
CA VAL A 931 33.91 39.42 -30.55
C VAL A 931 33.74 39.11 -29.05
N ALA A 932 32.49 38.99 -28.59
CA ALA A 932 32.19 38.69 -27.20
C ALA A 932 32.80 37.34 -26.75
N ALA A 933 32.76 36.32 -27.62
CA ALA A 933 33.34 35.01 -27.35
C ALA A 933 34.88 35.08 -27.22
N VAL A 934 35.57 35.84 -28.09
CA VAL A 934 37.03 36.01 -28.05
C VAL A 934 37.46 36.76 -26.80
N GLU A 935 36.75 37.84 -26.45
CA GLU A 935 37.04 38.61 -25.23
C GLU A 935 36.90 37.73 -23.99
N ALA A 936 35.79 37.00 -23.90
CA ALA A 936 35.52 36.08 -22.79
C ALA A 936 36.53 34.91 -22.74
N ALA A 937 36.90 34.32 -23.88
CA ALA A 937 37.91 33.25 -23.91
C ALA A 937 39.31 33.76 -23.53
N SER A 938 39.65 35.00 -23.92
CA SER A 938 40.90 35.66 -23.56
C SER A 938 40.97 35.95 -22.05
N GLU A 939 39.86 36.39 -21.47
CA GLU A 939 39.70 36.60 -20.03
C GLU A 939 39.83 35.30 -19.24
N ALA A 940 39.23 34.20 -19.72
CA ALA A 940 39.32 32.89 -19.09
C ALA A 940 40.72 32.26 -19.19
N GLY A 941 41.46 32.50 -20.27
CA GLY A 941 42.83 32.01 -20.45
C GLY A 941 42.96 30.50 -20.70
N HIS A 942 41.85 29.76 -20.82
CA HIS A 942 41.85 28.32 -21.07
C HIS A 942 42.05 28.02 -22.57
N ALA A 943 43.14 27.33 -22.90
CA ALA A 943 43.50 26.97 -24.26
C ALA A 943 42.43 26.18 -25.03
N PRO A 944 41.70 25.19 -24.44
CA PRO A 944 40.63 24.51 -25.14
C PRO A 944 39.49 25.45 -25.56
N THR A 945 39.09 26.38 -24.69
CA THR A 945 38.04 27.37 -24.97
C THR A 945 38.49 28.37 -26.03
N ILE A 946 39.73 28.88 -25.94
CA ILE A 946 40.30 29.76 -26.97
C ILE A 946 40.32 29.04 -28.32
N ALA A 947 40.81 27.79 -28.35
CA ALA A 947 40.87 27.01 -29.57
C ALA A 947 39.48 26.77 -30.19
N GLN A 948 38.47 26.48 -29.37
CA GLN A 948 37.07 26.35 -29.83
C GLN A 948 36.57 27.65 -30.47
N VAL A 949 36.75 28.79 -29.80
CA VAL A 949 36.34 30.09 -30.33
C VAL A 949 37.05 30.44 -31.64
N LEU A 950 38.34 30.05 -31.78
CA LEU A 950 39.08 30.24 -33.02
C LEU A 950 38.48 29.46 -34.21
N VAL A 951 37.92 28.27 -33.97
CA VAL A 951 37.17 27.52 -35.00
C VAL A 951 35.90 28.29 -35.38
N GLY A 952 35.21 28.87 -34.39
CA GLY A 952 34.07 29.76 -34.62
C GLY A 952 34.40 31.00 -35.46
N VAL A 953 35.52 31.65 -35.19
CA VAL A 953 36.01 32.79 -36.00
C VAL A 953 36.41 32.32 -37.42
N ALA A 954 36.98 31.12 -37.56
CA ALA A 954 37.29 30.53 -38.86
C ALA A 954 36.01 30.25 -39.68
N ASP A 955 34.91 29.86 -39.02
CA ASP A 955 33.59 29.74 -39.68
C ASP A 955 33.10 31.08 -40.22
N LEU A 956 33.22 32.16 -39.42
CA LEU A 956 32.86 33.50 -39.87
C LEU A 956 33.70 33.94 -41.07
N ALA A 957 35.03 33.72 -41.04
CA ALA A 957 35.91 33.99 -42.17
C ALA A 957 35.48 33.24 -43.44
N LEU A 958 35.08 31.97 -43.31
CA LEU A 958 34.60 31.16 -44.42
C LEU A 958 33.25 31.67 -44.98
N ARG A 959 32.35 32.16 -44.12
CA ARG A 959 31.05 32.76 -44.52
C ARG A 959 31.23 34.11 -45.24
N THR A 960 32.25 34.88 -44.89
CA THR A 960 32.56 36.18 -45.52
C THR A 960 33.52 36.08 -46.72
N GLY A 961 33.94 34.86 -47.10
CA GLY A 961 34.76 34.59 -48.29
C GLY A 961 36.27 34.73 -48.07
N GLN A 962 36.73 34.73 -46.82
CA GLN A 962 38.14 34.83 -46.44
C GLN A 962 38.77 33.44 -46.23
N ASP A 963 38.78 32.62 -47.28
CA ASP A 963 39.14 31.20 -47.17
C ASP A 963 40.57 30.97 -46.65
N GLU A 964 41.55 31.80 -47.05
CA GLU A 964 42.95 31.71 -46.54
C GLU A 964 43.02 32.00 -45.04
N GLN A 965 42.20 32.94 -44.56
CA GLN A 965 42.14 33.31 -43.15
C GLN A 965 41.48 32.22 -42.32
N ALA A 966 40.45 31.56 -42.85
CA ALA A 966 39.85 30.38 -42.22
C ALA A 966 40.88 29.26 -42.03
N ALA A 967 41.72 28.97 -43.05
CA ALA A 967 42.78 27.97 -42.95
C ALA A 967 43.86 28.33 -41.90
N ARG A 968 44.22 29.62 -41.81
CA ARG A 968 45.16 30.12 -40.79
C ARG A 968 44.62 29.97 -39.37
N LEU A 969 43.35 30.32 -39.16
CA LEU A 969 42.69 30.24 -37.85
C LEU A 969 42.53 28.79 -37.37
N LEU A 970 42.21 27.83 -38.27
CA LEU A 970 42.19 26.41 -37.91
C LEU A 970 43.56 25.91 -37.44
N ALA A 971 44.64 26.29 -38.14
CA ALA A 971 46.00 25.91 -37.75
C ALA A 971 46.41 26.56 -36.41
N ALA A 972 46.03 27.82 -36.19
CA ALA A 972 46.25 28.51 -34.93
C ALA A 972 45.48 27.85 -33.77
N SER A 973 44.23 27.43 -34.01
CA SER A 973 43.41 26.68 -33.03
C SER A 973 44.10 25.40 -32.55
N ALA A 974 44.59 24.58 -33.49
CA ALA A 974 45.33 23.36 -33.17
C ALA A 974 46.63 23.65 -32.39
N ASN A 975 47.34 24.73 -32.73
CA ASN A 975 48.57 25.12 -32.05
C ASN A 975 48.30 25.61 -30.61
N VAL A 976 47.27 26.44 -30.40
CA VAL A 976 46.86 26.91 -29.06
C VAL A 976 46.47 25.75 -28.16
N ARG A 977 45.73 24.78 -28.71
CA ARG A 977 45.28 23.59 -27.96
C ARG A 977 46.42 22.61 -27.65
N GLY A 978 47.49 22.61 -28.45
CA GLY A 978 48.59 21.66 -28.38
C GLY A 978 48.35 20.34 -29.14
N LEU A 979 47.13 20.10 -29.63
CA LEU A 979 46.74 18.96 -30.45
C LEU A 979 45.55 19.37 -31.34
N ALA A 980 45.48 18.84 -32.56
CA ALA A 980 44.29 18.98 -33.41
C ALA A 980 43.10 18.21 -32.80
N ASP A 981 41.90 18.80 -32.88
CA ASP A 981 40.67 18.17 -32.39
C ASP A 981 39.83 17.63 -33.55
N LEU A 982 39.89 16.32 -33.74
CA LEU A 982 39.09 15.60 -34.72
C LEU A 982 37.69 15.24 -34.21
N SER A 983 37.38 15.56 -32.95
CA SER A 983 36.03 15.43 -32.38
C SER A 983 35.16 16.69 -32.59
N ASP A 984 35.66 17.69 -33.32
CA ASP A 984 34.89 18.87 -33.72
C ASP A 984 34.52 18.78 -35.23
N PRO A 985 33.22 18.63 -35.57
CA PRO A 985 32.79 18.52 -36.96
C PRO A 985 33.00 19.82 -37.74
N ASP A 986 33.02 20.98 -37.08
CA ASP A 986 33.21 22.27 -37.73
C ASP A 986 34.63 22.42 -38.24
N THR A 987 35.63 21.95 -37.49
CA THR A 987 37.02 21.90 -37.93
C THR A 987 37.15 21.16 -39.27
N THR A 988 36.56 19.96 -39.37
CA THR A 988 36.59 19.16 -40.59
C THR A 988 35.82 19.82 -41.75
N ARG A 989 34.63 20.37 -41.46
CA ARG A 989 33.79 21.06 -42.45
C ARG A 989 34.49 22.29 -43.03
N ILE A 990 35.07 23.13 -42.17
CA ILE A 990 35.77 24.35 -42.58
C ILE A 990 37.03 24.00 -43.36
N GLU A 991 37.80 22.99 -42.93
CA GLU A 991 38.97 22.50 -43.66
C GLU A 991 38.60 22.04 -45.07
N GLN A 992 37.57 21.19 -45.20
CA GLN A 992 37.12 20.68 -46.51
C GLN A 992 36.67 21.83 -47.42
N ALA A 993 35.89 22.78 -46.89
CA ALA A 993 35.43 23.93 -47.66
C ALA A 993 36.59 24.82 -48.11
N ALA A 994 37.52 25.17 -47.21
CA ALA A 994 38.69 25.98 -47.53
C ALA A 994 39.60 25.29 -48.56
N ARG A 995 39.87 23.98 -48.40
CA ARG A 995 40.63 23.18 -49.37
C ARG A 995 39.97 23.15 -50.74
N SER A 996 38.64 23.01 -50.79
CA SER A 996 37.90 22.98 -52.07
C SER A 996 37.97 24.31 -52.83
N ARG A 997 38.00 25.44 -52.12
CA ARG A 997 38.04 26.80 -52.69
C ARG A 997 39.46 27.27 -53.04
N LEU A 998 40.46 26.91 -52.23
CA LEU A 998 41.85 27.35 -52.40
C LEU A 998 42.75 26.38 -53.19
N GLY A 999 42.42 25.08 -53.14
CA GLY A 999 43.29 23.98 -53.53
C GLY A 999 44.33 23.61 -52.46
N ASP A 1000 44.76 22.35 -52.44
CA ASP A 1000 45.60 21.77 -51.37
C ASP A 1000 46.91 22.53 -51.10
N ARG A 1001 47.58 23.02 -52.16
CA ARG A 1001 48.85 23.75 -52.02
C ARG A 1001 48.67 25.06 -51.25
N ARG A 1002 47.70 25.88 -51.65
CA ARG A 1002 47.44 27.18 -51.00
C ARG A 1002 46.89 27.00 -49.59
N PHE A 1003 46.02 26.03 -49.39
CA PHE A 1003 45.55 25.67 -48.05
C PHE A 1003 46.73 25.32 -47.12
N THR A 1004 47.66 24.48 -47.59
CA THR A 1004 48.83 24.07 -46.80
C THR A 1004 49.74 25.27 -46.48
N GLU A 1005 49.97 26.17 -47.44
CA GLU A 1005 50.74 27.40 -47.23
C GLU A 1005 50.08 28.32 -46.18
N ALA A 1006 48.76 28.54 -46.29
CA ALA A 1006 48.00 29.33 -45.33
C ALA A 1006 47.99 28.69 -43.92
N ALA A 1007 47.83 27.37 -43.82
CA ALA A 1007 47.86 26.66 -42.54
C ALA A 1007 49.26 26.75 -41.86
N GLN A 1008 50.35 26.60 -42.63
CA GLN A 1008 51.71 26.76 -42.10
C GLN A 1008 51.99 28.18 -41.59
N ASP A 1009 51.46 29.18 -42.29
CA ASP A 1009 51.54 30.57 -41.88
C ASP A 1009 50.72 30.82 -40.60
N GLY A 1010 49.48 30.32 -40.54
CA GLY A 1010 48.61 30.43 -39.37
C GLY A 1010 49.18 29.77 -38.12
N ALA A 1011 49.89 28.64 -38.26
CA ALA A 1011 50.56 27.97 -37.15
C ALA A 1011 51.72 28.81 -36.56
N ARG A 1012 52.29 29.75 -37.31
CA ARG A 1012 53.41 30.61 -36.87
C ARG A 1012 52.97 32.00 -36.43
N THR A 1013 51.79 32.43 -36.86
CA THR A 1013 51.24 33.76 -36.56
C THR A 1013 50.47 33.74 -35.24
N SER A 1014 50.51 34.84 -34.50
CA SER A 1014 49.74 34.97 -33.25
C SER A 1014 48.25 34.84 -33.55
N TRP A 1015 47.55 34.00 -32.79
CA TRP A 1015 46.10 33.83 -32.96
C TRP A 1015 45.35 35.15 -32.74
N ARG A 1016 45.83 36.04 -31.86
CA ARG A 1016 45.23 37.36 -31.60
C ARG A 1016 45.27 38.24 -32.85
N GLU A 1017 46.40 38.25 -33.56
CA GLU A 1017 46.57 38.99 -34.81
C GLU A 1017 45.63 38.45 -35.89
N LEU A 1018 45.51 37.12 -36.00
CA LEU A 1018 44.60 36.48 -36.96
C LEU A 1018 43.13 36.82 -36.67
N VAL A 1019 42.74 36.87 -35.40
CA VAL A 1019 41.38 37.24 -34.99
C VAL A 1019 41.10 38.71 -35.26
N GLU A 1020 42.02 39.61 -34.89
CA GLU A 1020 41.88 41.06 -35.15
C GLU A 1020 41.65 41.35 -36.63
N VAL A 1021 42.44 40.72 -37.51
CA VAL A 1021 42.30 40.87 -38.97
C VAL A 1021 40.92 40.43 -39.45
N THR A 1022 40.42 39.31 -38.93
CA THR A 1022 39.13 38.72 -39.36
C THR A 1022 37.93 39.52 -38.85
N LEU A 1023 38.01 40.01 -37.61
CA LEU A 1023 36.93 40.74 -36.97
C LEU A 1023 36.86 42.21 -37.40
N ALA A 1024 37.94 42.78 -37.94
CA ALA A 1024 37.97 44.15 -38.47
C ALA A 1024 37.43 44.30 -39.91
N SER A 1025 37.42 43.21 -40.68
CA SER A 1025 36.99 43.15 -42.09
C SER A 1025 35.53 42.77 -42.25
#